data_AF-A0A6C0JQE3-F1
#
_entry.id   AF-A0A6C0JQE3-F1
#
_cell.length_a   1.000
_cell.length_b   1.000
_cell.length_c   1.000
_cell.angle_alpha   90.00
_cell.angle_beta   90.00
_cell.angle_gamma   90.00
#
_symmetry.space_group_name_H-M   'P 1'
#
loop_
_entity.id
_entity.type
_entity.pdbx_description
1 polymer ?
#
loop_
_entity_poly.entity_id
_entity_poly.type
_entity_poly.pdbx_seq_one_letter_code
_entity_poly.pdbx_strand_id
1 'polypeptide(L)'
;MVRVNGKKFKIYELDNVNSFKSRLAATMDTLESFLYFNKDITDVELRDKKSKIIVNDLLAEIKASASRNSSIIQLINDIQARVGKTKYNKGKEIVKVWLAYNKPLRKDVKTQGKSPLDNIGDILQKNKLYITSRQIHTDWAQIKNIKKYLEGRIQSNKDSAKNTLDVFKEFDTIDESAASTDFEIEHVKFILTLDVKDLSLLEIFNTIKLNPSVPFSTTMDFYKILQDFIPPEEWSSSSEESLILQVAQKKFVSTSSNISNYESAIVKVDPESDYMTIDITINTSKDNVSRDEFMKRSLSVFKNLDAKVKQIDESEVIGVFYFPILRFNKYVFADLVVNDPIFSRLITIDDHDKATKMKPGIYIHFEHPSTGYITATLTEKIMVKGDQTMKKVDLDFFEPGGPFIRVKVSKANNAKSVGIFKEILGKLFMRYEEKKDGIIDYYKNYIPDFGNVAPPEEIEVQSIKASDVSPDLFVTLYTRNCKPARMPVIVSEEDAVQAQAEGKSVMKFPRDRPDDPDAFNFPMDGEGQNYYVCNNPEYPYTGIRINKLKNADVYPYVPCCFERDQRKKTKYLHYYEGKELIAVEKKQHNIIRTDKILKYNQFGTLPLNLENLFVIIDPDPKYEYVRKGVYKSKNSFINVVMEALNDETEILDIDGEEAREDTLMEERVAFAKKNIVPLCRQELYDKTVKEIIKMIEDPEVYFDPKLFVHLLEDRFDCNIFLFTRKILDGEMVLPRHLQAYYKNRTKKRCIYVYEHMGSESDHAKYPQCELIIKYNTKKSRDNVQFSFTYKEARNVRNVYNRLRKAYALNSTINETYMPIDPSIKIKSQWIDSYGKTRRLNVVYNDQNISLIITPIQPIKVRETTSTKIYLVDVTTAMKLIDTLNIQVTSQTVIGDVTKEINGTLGNVTVSIPVNNEGIIDGIPEKQHGLSFPEKDESSLEKYNKNKKMARYLVEYTIWVYSTYLNETGIVDVNDDNIAQFAKNFFIIKPDYDYGYIEKTLKKDSSILYGGKIVVHNEETIKRLIYVLRLSAQMNVDSVRRYYERIVIRNYYVDITDFDRYSHQVILYGEESVNKWILENNIVYTIHDEVQIGVNTPYFFKNTLVDNNVYLAQNTQTLEKASDIAVKWVREGYNANIYADDTTPVSFTLYAYINGGNISAGRQIKGKPFSNEVKIMGYKIDNNAEYTVLLPLS
;
A
#
# COMPACT_ATOMS: atom_id res chain seq x y z
N MET A 1 -51.22 -3.94 0.29
CA MET A 1 -52.29 -3.48 -0.62
C MET A 1 -52.04 -2.02 -0.96
N VAL A 2 -52.08 -1.69 -2.25
CA VAL A 2 -51.96 -0.31 -2.76
C VAL A 2 -53.34 0.19 -3.20
N ARG A 3 -53.54 1.51 -3.34
CA ARG A 3 -54.79 2.08 -3.88
C ARG A 3 -54.61 2.41 -5.36
N VAL A 4 -55.37 1.73 -6.23
CA VAL A 4 -55.44 2.01 -7.67
C VAL A 4 -56.81 2.61 -7.97
N ASN A 5 -56.86 3.84 -8.49
CA ASN A 5 -58.10 4.60 -8.70
C ASN A 5 -59.03 4.60 -7.46
N GLY A 6 -58.43 4.69 -6.27
CA GLY A 6 -59.16 4.67 -4.99
C GLY A 6 -59.59 3.28 -4.48
N LYS A 7 -59.49 2.22 -5.30
CA LYS A 7 -59.81 0.83 -4.90
C LYS A 7 -58.57 0.10 -4.35
N LYS A 8 -58.77 -0.79 -3.38
CA LYS A 8 -57.69 -1.61 -2.82
C LYS A 8 -57.27 -2.68 -3.85
N PHE A 9 -55.98 -2.79 -4.12
CA PHE A 9 -55.39 -3.83 -4.96
C PHE A 9 -54.31 -4.58 -4.15
N LYS A 10 -54.39 -5.92 -4.08
CA LYS A 10 -53.40 -6.74 -3.36
C LYS A 10 -52.11 -6.83 -4.20
N ILE A 11 -51.01 -6.40 -3.59
CA ILE A 11 -49.65 -6.60 -4.07
C ILE A 11 -49.10 -7.80 -3.29
N TYR A 12 -48.59 -8.78 -4.02
CA TYR A 12 -48.01 -10.01 -3.48
C TYR A 12 -46.50 -9.84 -3.32
N GLU A 13 -45.83 -10.75 -2.61
CA GLU A 13 -44.39 -10.62 -2.32
C GLU A 13 -43.55 -10.63 -3.62
N LEU A 14 -43.84 -11.59 -4.51
CA LEU A 14 -43.20 -11.76 -5.83
C LEU A 14 -43.68 -10.78 -6.92
N ASP A 15 -44.52 -9.80 -6.57
CA ASP A 15 -45.10 -8.86 -7.55
C ASP A 15 -44.07 -7.78 -7.92
N ASN A 16 -43.84 -7.59 -9.22
CA ASN A 16 -43.05 -6.49 -9.77
C ASN A 16 -43.93 -5.56 -10.63
N VAL A 17 -43.38 -4.46 -11.14
CA VAL A 17 -44.13 -3.52 -12.00
C VAL A 17 -44.82 -4.20 -13.18
N ASN A 18 -44.20 -5.20 -13.80
CA ASN A 18 -44.76 -5.87 -14.97
C ASN A 18 -45.90 -6.82 -14.59
N SER A 19 -45.72 -7.67 -13.57
CA SER A 19 -46.81 -8.55 -13.09
C SER A 19 -47.98 -7.76 -12.52
N PHE A 20 -47.71 -6.62 -11.88
CA PHE A 20 -48.73 -5.67 -11.43
C PHE A 20 -49.54 -5.13 -12.62
N LYS A 21 -48.87 -4.62 -13.66
CA LYS A 21 -49.53 -4.10 -14.87
C LYS A 21 -50.36 -5.18 -15.56
N SER A 22 -49.81 -6.38 -15.72
CA SER A 22 -50.50 -7.53 -16.33
C SER A 22 -51.79 -7.88 -15.58
N ARG A 23 -51.71 -8.03 -14.26
CA ARG A 23 -52.86 -8.35 -13.41
C ARG A 23 -53.88 -7.22 -13.36
N LEU A 24 -53.43 -5.97 -13.29
CA LEU A 24 -54.30 -4.81 -13.33
C LEU A 24 -55.07 -4.76 -14.67
N ALA A 25 -54.37 -4.98 -15.79
CA ALA A 25 -55.00 -5.04 -17.11
C ALA A 25 -56.03 -6.18 -17.21
N ALA A 26 -55.73 -7.34 -16.63
CA ALA A 26 -56.66 -8.47 -16.57
C ALA A 26 -57.94 -8.13 -15.76
N THR A 27 -57.82 -7.41 -14.64
CA THR A 27 -58.99 -6.98 -13.85
C THR A 27 -59.83 -5.89 -14.52
N MET A 28 -59.26 -5.17 -15.49
CA MET A 28 -59.91 -4.09 -16.22
C MET A 28 -60.38 -4.49 -17.63
N ASP A 29 -60.29 -5.78 -18.00
CA ASP A 29 -60.64 -6.27 -19.34
C ASP A 29 -59.90 -5.56 -20.48
N THR A 30 -58.61 -5.28 -20.25
CA THR A 30 -57.74 -4.52 -21.15
C THR A 30 -56.35 -5.17 -21.30
N LEU A 31 -55.43 -4.50 -21.99
CA LEU A 31 -54.03 -4.91 -22.12
C LEU A 31 -53.12 -3.86 -21.48
N GLU A 32 -51.94 -4.29 -21.05
CA GLU A 32 -50.92 -3.41 -20.44
C GLU A 32 -50.60 -2.19 -21.30
N SER A 33 -50.59 -2.37 -22.63
CA SER A 33 -50.33 -1.30 -23.61
C SER A 33 -51.41 -0.21 -23.67
N PHE A 34 -52.59 -0.44 -23.08
CA PHE A 34 -53.69 0.53 -22.99
C PHE A 34 -53.86 1.10 -21.58
N LEU A 35 -53.05 0.65 -20.61
CA LEU A 35 -52.99 1.27 -19.29
C LEU A 35 -52.06 2.49 -19.34
N TYR A 36 -52.60 3.65 -18.98
CA TYR A 36 -51.83 4.88 -18.87
C TYR A 36 -51.71 5.34 -17.43
N PHE A 37 -50.47 5.62 -17.00
CA PHE A 37 -50.15 6.15 -15.68
C PHE A 37 -49.61 7.58 -15.81
N ASN A 38 -50.07 8.48 -14.95
CA ASN A 38 -49.68 9.91 -15.01
C ASN A 38 -48.18 10.13 -14.68
N LYS A 39 -47.56 9.18 -13.97
CA LYS A 39 -46.13 9.11 -13.65
C LYS A 39 -45.66 7.67 -13.79
N ASP A 40 -44.36 7.49 -14.05
CA ASP A 40 -43.74 6.17 -14.04
C ASP A 40 -43.84 5.57 -12.64
N ILE A 41 -44.18 4.28 -12.58
CA ILE A 41 -44.35 3.55 -11.32
C ILE A 41 -43.10 2.74 -11.05
N THR A 42 -42.60 2.82 -9.82
CA THR A 42 -41.49 2.00 -9.34
C THR A 42 -41.99 0.90 -8.41
N ASP A 43 -41.17 -0.14 -8.22
CA ASP A 43 -41.46 -1.23 -7.28
C ASP A 43 -41.57 -0.77 -5.82
N VAL A 44 -40.90 0.34 -5.48
CA VAL A 44 -41.01 1.01 -4.17
C VAL A 44 -42.40 1.59 -4.00
N GLU A 45 -42.92 2.28 -5.02
CA GLU A 45 -44.26 2.87 -4.98
C GLU A 45 -45.37 1.83 -4.87
N LEU A 46 -45.20 0.65 -5.48
CA LEU A 46 -46.15 -0.47 -5.35
C LEU A 46 -46.25 -1.01 -3.92
N ARG A 47 -45.13 -0.99 -3.19
CA ARG A 47 -45.04 -1.54 -1.84
C ARG A 47 -45.39 -0.52 -0.74
N ASP A 48 -45.43 0.78 -1.06
CA ASP A 48 -45.93 1.81 -0.15
C ASP A 48 -47.47 1.78 -0.04
N LYS A 49 -47.98 1.48 1.16
CA LYS A 49 -49.42 1.45 1.47
C LYS A 49 -50.09 2.84 1.34
N LYS A 50 -49.31 3.93 1.37
CA LYS A 50 -49.79 5.31 1.20
C LYS A 50 -49.85 5.74 -0.26
N SER A 51 -49.18 5.02 -1.17
CA SER A 51 -49.20 5.31 -2.59
C SER A 51 -50.62 5.27 -3.18
N LYS A 52 -50.93 6.32 -3.94
CA LYS A 52 -52.15 6.45 -4.72
C LYS A 52 -51.79 6.38 -6.20
N ILE A 53 -52.09 5.24 -6.82
CA ILE A 53 -51.83 5.01 -8.24
C ILE A 53 -53.08 5.41 -9.01
N ILE A 54 -52.91 6.31 -9.97
CA ILE A 54 -53.97 6.73 -10.90
C ILE A 54 -53.64 6.12 -12.25
N VAL A 55 -54.61 5.38 -12.80
CA VAL A 55 -54.48 4.68 -14.08
C VAL A 55 -55.71 4.92 -14.94
N ASN A 56 -55.51 5.23 -16.21
CA ASN A 56 -56.57 5.35 -17.19
C ASN A 56 -56.56 4.14 -18.12
N ASP A 57 -57.70 3.47 -18.29
CA ASP A 57 -57.86 2.43 -19.31
C ASP A 57 -58.32 3.08 -20.62
N LEU A 58 -57.35 3.30 -21.49
CA LEU A 58 -57.59 3.90 -22.79
C LEU A 58 -58.46 3.00 -23.68
N LEU A 59 -58.42 1.67 -23.51
CA LEU A 59 -59.23 0.77 -24.32
C LEU A 59 -60.72 0.90 -23.98
N ALA A 60 -61.08 0.98 -22.70
CA ALA A 60 -62.45 1.24 -22.28
C ALA A 60 -62.96 2.59 -22.82
N GLU A 61 -62.12 3.62 -22.78
CA GLU A 61 -62.45 4.95 -23.33
C GLU A 61 -62.70 4.89 -24.84
N ILE A 62 -61.83 4.20 -25.59
CA ILE A 62 -61.99 4.02 -27.04
C ILE A 62 -63.27 3.24 -27.35
N LYS A 63 -63.55 2.16 -26.61
CA LYS A 63 -64.78 1.36 -26.74
C LYS A 63 -66.03 2.21 -26.46
N ALA A 64 -65.98 3.08 -25.44
CA ALA A 64 -67.09 3.97 -25.08
C ALA A 64 -67.30 5.13 -26.07
N SER A 65 -66.24 5.61 -26.72
CA SER A 65 -66.34 6.56 -27.83
C SER A 65 -66.91 5.87 -29.08
N ALA A 66 -66.46 4.65 -29.38
CA ALA A 66 -66.94 3.86 -30.50
C ALA A 66 -68.43 3.49 -30.37
N SER A 67 -68.90 3.16 -29.16
CA SER A 67 -70.32 2.85 -28.94
C SER A 67 -71.24 4.06 -29.15
N ARG A 68 -70.73 5.27 -28.89
CA ARG A 68 -71.42 6.56 -29.11
C ARG A 68 -71.20 7.15 -30.50
N ASN A 69 -70.41 6.49 -31.36
CA ASN A 69 -69.96 7.01 -32.66
C ASN A 69 -69.41 8.44 -32.58
N SER A 70 -68.70 8.75 -31.49
CA SER A 70 -68.17 10.10 -31.24
C SER A 70 -66.98 10.42 -32.14
N SER A 71 -66.65 11.71 -32.31
CA SER A 71 -65.54 12.14 -33.17
C SER A 71 -64.22 11.47 -32.80
N ILE A 72 -63.66 10.69 -33.74
CA ILE A 72 -62.38 9.97 -33.56
C ILE A 72 -61.20 10.94 -33.39
N ILE A 73 -61.24 12.10 -34.03
CA ILE A 73 -60.20 13.13 -33.90
C ILE A 73 -60.25 13.76 -32.51
N GLN A 74 -61.45 14.06 -32.01
CA GLN A 74 -61.62 14.60 -30.67
C GLN A 74 -61.12 13.61 -29.62
N LEU A 75 -61.48 12.32 -29.74
CA LEU A 75 -60.96 11.26 -28.86
C LEU A 75 -59.43 11.21 -28.86
N ILE A 76 -58.80 11.23 -30.03
CA ILE A 76 -57.33 11.18 -30.14
C ILE A 76 -56.69 12.42 -29.50
N ASN A 77 -57.25 13.60 -29.74
CA ASN A 77 -56.77 14.85 -29.14
C ASN A 77 -56.93 14.84 -27.62
N ASP A 78 -58.07 14.36 -27.09
CA ASP A 78 -58.34 14.29 -25.65
C ASP A 78 -57.42 13.29 -24.93
N ILE A 79 -57.09 12.16 -25.58
CA ILE A 79 -56.08 11.22 -25.09
C ILE A 79 -54.69 11.86 -25.15
N GLN A 80 -54.30 12.46 -26.28
CA GLN A 80 -52.98 13.07 -26.44
C GLN A 80 -52.74 14.28 -25.53
N ALA A 81 -53.78 15.07 -25.24
CA ALA A 81 -53.70 16.21 -24.32
C ALA A 81 -53.39 15.75 -22.89
N ARG A 82 -53.93 14.60 -22.47
CA ARG A 82 -53.67 14.03 -21.14
C ARG A 82 -52.37 13.23 -21.06
N VAL A 83 -51.99 12.55 -22.14
CA VAL A 83 -50.88 11.58 -22.15
C VAL A 83 -49.55 12.18 -22.66
N GLY A 84 -49.61 13.24 -23.46
CA GLY A 84 -48.47 13.82 -24.17
C GLY A 84 -48.24 13.16 -25.53
N LYS A 85 -48.09 13.98 -26.59
CA LYS A 85 -47.93 13.51 -27.99
C LYS A 85 -46.74 12.57 -28.21
N THR A 86 -45.65 12.76 -27.46
CA THR A 86 -44.43 11.92 -27.55
C THR A 86 -44.56 10.59 -26.79
N LYS A 87 -45.33 10.56 -25.69
CA LYS A 87 -45.48 9.38 -24.82
C LYS A 87 -46.48 8.35 -25.37
N TYR A 88 -47.39 8.73 -26.26
CA TYR A 88 -48.38 7.80 -26.84
C TYR A 88 -48.64 8.07 -28.33
N ASN A 89 -47.71 7.62 -29.18
CA ASN A 89 -47.75 7.80 -30.64
C ASN A 89 -48.65 6.77 -31.38
N LYS A 90 -49.67 6.23 -30.70
CA LYS A 90 -50.51 5.12 -31.18
C LYS A 90 -51.80 5.57 -31.88
N GLY A 91 -51.76 6.70 -32.59
CA GLY A 91 -52.94 7.27 -33.27
C GLY A 91 -53.64 6.29 -34.23
N LYS A 92 -52.87 5.53 -35.01
CA LYS A 92 -53.39 4.50 -35.92
C LYS A 92 -54.01 3.31 -35.20
N GLU A 93 -53.48 2.93 -34.04
CA GLU A 93 -54.00 1.82 -33.24
C GLU A 93 -55.35 2.19 -32.61
N ILE A 94 -55.50 3.44 -32.12
CA ILE A 94 -56.78 3.98 -31.63
C ILE A 94 -57.87 3.88 -32.71
N VAL A 95 -57.56 4.30 -33.94
CA VAL A 95 -58.51 4.24 -35.07
C VAL A 95 -58.96 2.80 -35.33
N LYS A 96 -58.01 1.86 -35.43
CA LYS A 96 -58.30 0.44 -35.65
C LYS A 96 -59.22 -0.16 -34.58
N VAL A 97 -58.91 0.13 -33.31
CA VAL A 97 -59.72 -0.31 -32.17
C VAL A 97 -61.12 0.34 -32.23
N TRP A 98 -61.19 1.65 -32.46
CA TRP A 98 -62.46 2.37 -32.53
C TRP A 98 -63.36 1.81 -33.64
N LEU A 99 -62.82 1.61 -34.86
CA LEU A 99 -63.54 0.97 -35.97
C LEU A 99 -64.02 -0.46 -35.62
N ALA A 100 -63.19 -1.22 -34.90
CA ALA A 100 -63.52 -2.58 -34.49
C ALA A 100 -64.66 -2.68 -33.47
N TYR A 101 -64.91 -1.63 -32.68
CA TYR A 101 -65.97 -1.61 -31.66
C TYR A 101 -67.16 -0.67 -31.99
N ASN A 102 -67.10 0.08 -33.09
CA ASN A 102 -68.14 1.03 -33.48
C ASN A 102 -69.35 0.36 -34.16
N LYS A 103 -70.32 -0.05 -33.34
CA LYS A 103 -71.58 -0.66 -33.81
C LYS A 103 -72.47 0.31 -34.61
N PRO A 104 -72.65 1.59 -34.23
CA PRO A 104 -73.43 2.53 -35.04
C PRO A 104 -72.86 2.73 -36.45
N LEU A 105 -71.55 2.93 -36.59
CA LEU A 105 -70.91 3.07 -37.91
C LEU A 105 -71.11 1.84 -38.77
N ARG A 106 -71.11 0.63 -38.19
CA ARG A 106 -71.44 -0.60 -38.93
C ARG A 106 -72.87 -0.59 -39.46
N LYS A 107 -73.81 -0.05 -38.68
CA LYS A 107 -75.21 0.11 -39.12
C LYS A 107 -75.28 1.13 -40.26
N ASP A 108 -74.61 2.26 -40.11
CA ASP A 108 -74.57 3.33 -41.12
C ASP A 108 -73.98 2.83 -42.44
N VAL A 109 -72.85 2.11 -42.39
CA VAL A 109 -72.22 1.51 -43.58
C VAL A 109 -73.11 0.43 -44.21
N LYS A 110 -73.87 -0.33 -43.41
CA LYS A 110 -74.83 -1.30 -43.92
C LYS A 110 -76.01 -0.61 -44.63
N THR A 111 -76.43 0.57 -44.17
CA THR A 111 -77.57 1.32 -44.72
C THR A 111 -77.20 2.27 -45.87
N GLN A 112 -76.01 2.86 -45.85
CA GLN A 112 -75.58 3.94 -46.75
C GLN A 112 -74.39 3.54 -47.65
N GLY A 113 -74.00 2.26 -47.63
CA GLY A 113 -72.81 1.78 -48.36
C GLY A 113 -71.50 2.30 -47.75
N LYS A 114 -70.46 2.45 -48.58
CA LYS A 114 -69.11 2.81 -48.12
C LYS A 114 -68.90 4.30 -47.82
N SER A 115 -69.86 5.18 -48.17
CA SER A 115 -69.76 6.64 -48.02
C SER A 115 -69.43 7.13 -46.60
N PRO A 116 -70.01 6.57 -45.50
CA PRO A 116 -69.62 6.95 -44.14
C PRO A 116 -68.14 6.69 -43.81
N LEU A 117 -67.52 5.69 -44.45
CA LEU A 117 -66.09 5.41 -44.29
C LEU A 117 -65.23 6.42 -45.05
N ASP A 118 -65.66 6.83 -46.25
CA ASP A 118 -64.93 7.83 -47.04
C ASP A 118 -64.83 9.16 -46.27
N ASN A 119 -65.94 9.60 -45.67
CA ASN A 119 -65.97 10.82 -44.83
C ASN A 119 -65.01 10.73 -43.64
N ILE A 120 -64.96 9.60 -42.93
CA ILE A 120 -64.03 9.41 -41.81
C ILE A 120 -62.58 9.29 -42.32
N GLY A 121 -62.38 8.60 -43.44
CA GLY A 121 -61.07 8.45 -44.08
C GLY A 121 -60.44 9.77 -44.48
N ASP A 122 -61.24 10.68 -45.05
CA ASP A 122 -60.80 12.04 -45.42
C ASP A 122 -60.43 12.87 -44.18
N ILE A 123 -61.23 12.75 -43.11
CA ILE A 123 -60.93 13.39 -41.82
C ILE A 123 -59.60 12.87 -41.24
N LEU A 124 -59.35 11.56 -41.30
CA LEU A 124 -58.12 10.95 -40.81
C LEU A 124 -56.89 11.32 -41.65
N GLN A 125 -57.04 11.41 -42.97
CA GLN A 125 -55.98 11.87 -43.87
C GLN A 125 -55.64 13.35 -43.62
N LYS A 126 -56.66 14.22 -43.50
CA LYS A 126 -56.47 15.66 -43.20
C LYS A 126 -55.71 15.88 -41.89
N ASN A 127 -55.91 15.01 -40.91
CA ASN A 127 -55.21 15.05 -39.61
C ASN A 127 -53.90 14.25 -39.59
N LYS A 128 -53.39 13.82 -40.75
CA LYS A 128 -52.11 13.07 -40.91
C LYS A 128 -52.06 11.73 -40.16
N LEU A 129 -53.22 11.17 -39.77
CA LEU A 129 -53.30 9.84 -39.15
C LEU A 129 -53.23 8.73 -40.20
N TYR A 130 -53.73 9.01 -41.41
CA TYR A 130 -53.55 8.17 -42.59
C TYR A 130 -52.82 8.94 -43.70
N ILE A 131 -52.13 8.18 -44.55
CA ILE A 131 -51.46 8.73 -45.75
C ILE A 131 -52.50 8.96 -46.85
N THR A 132 -53.50 8.08 -46.94
CA THR A 132 -54.60 8.16 -47.89
C THR A 132 -55.92 7.77 -47.22
N SER A 133 -57.03 8.42 -47.60
CA SER A 133 -58.37 8.09 -47.07
C SER A 133 -58.76 6.63 -47.33
N ARG A 134 -58.23 6.01 -48.39
CA ARG A 134 -58.44 4.58 -48.72
C ARG A 134 -57.96 3.60 -47.63
N GLN A 135 -57.01 4.00 -46.78
CA GLN A 135 -56.50 3.14 -45.69
C GLN A 135 -57.61 2.70 -44.72
N ILE A 136 -58.66 3.53 -44.55
CA ILE A 136 -59.80 3.17 -43.70
C ILE A 136 -60.55 1.94 -44.20
N HIS A 137 -60.61 1.71 -45.51
CA HIS A 137 -61.30 0.54 -46.09
C HIS A 137 -60.52 -0.75 -45.83
N THR A 138 -59.19 -0.66 -45.86
CA THR A 138 -58.30 -1.78 -45.49
C THR A 138 -58.47 -2.15 -44.02
N ASP A 139 -58.47 -1.15 -43.13
CA ASP A 139 -58.68 -1.37 -41.70
C ASP A 139 -60.12 -1.85 -41.42
N TRP A 140 -61.11 -1.33 -42.17
CA TRP A 140 -62.51 -1.76 -42.09
C TRP A 140 -62.70 -3.24 -42.47
N ALA A 141 -62.02 -3.72 -43.52
CA ALA A 141 -62.06 -5.13 -43.91
C ALA A 141 -61.50 -6.06 -42.82
N GLN A 142 -60.57 -5.55 -42.00
CA GLN A 142 -59.88 -6.29 -40.94
C GLN A 142 -60.57 -6.19 -39.57
N ILE A 143 -61.67 -5.43 -39.40
CA ILE A 143 -62.24 -5.14 -38.07
C ILE A 143 -62.63 -6.37 -37.25
N LYS A 144 -63.08 -7.46 -37.91
CA LYS A 144 -63.40 -8.72 -37.23
C LYS A 144 -62.13 -9.40 -36.71
N ASN A 145 -61.07 -9.40 -37.50
CA ASN A 145 -59.77 -9.95 -37.13
C ASN A 145 -59.13 -9.14 -36.00
N ILE A 146 -59.15 -7.80 -36.10
CA ILE A 146 -58.64 -6.89 -35.06
C ILE A 146 -59.39 -7.12 -33.75
N LYS A 147 -60.72 -7.21 -33.80
CA LYS A 147 -61.54 -7.49 -32.61
C LYS A 147 -61.19 -8.86 -31.99
N LYS A 148 -61.17 -9.92 -32.79
CA LYS A 148 -60.83 -11.29 -32.35
C LYS A 148 -59.41 -11.36 -31.77
N TYR A 149 -58.45 -10.68 -32.40
CA TYR A 149 -57.07 -10.59 -31.92
C TYR A 149 -56.99 -9.92 -30.55
N LEU A 150 -57.66 -8.77 -30.37
CA LEU A 150 -57.69 -8.06 -29.10
C LEU A 150 -58.38 -8.87 -28.00
N GLU A 151 -59.54 -9.47 -28.29
CA GLU A 151 -60.25 -10.34 -27.34
C GLU A 151 -59.40 -11.56 -26.95
N GLY A 152 -58.73 -12.20 -27.92
CA GLY A 152 -57.82 -13.32 -27.66
C GLY A 152 -56.59 -12.92 -26.84
N ARG A 153 -56.00 -11.75 -27.11
CA ARG A 153 -54.89 -11.19 -26.32
C ARG A 153 -55.31 -10.86 -24.88
N ILE A 154 -56.51 -10.32 -24.67
CA ILE A 154 -57.04 -10.00 -23.34
C ILE A 154 -57.29 -11.30 -22.57
N GLN A 155 -57.88 -12.30 -23.22
CA GLN A 155 -58.10 -13.61 -22.59
C GLN A 155 -56.77 -14.28 -22.23
N SER A 156 -55.81 -14.31 -23.15
CA SER A 156 -54.47 -14.82 -22.87
C SER A 156 -53.77 -14.09 -21.72
N ASN A 157 -53.92 -12.76 -21.62
CA ASN A 157 -53.41 -12.00 -20.47
C ASN A 157 -54.12 -12.39 -19.17
N LYS A 158 -55.44 -12.60 -19.18
CA LYS A 158 -56.19 -13.07 -18.00
C LYS A 158 -55.72 -14.45 -17.54
N ASP A 159 -55.52 -15.37 -18.47
CA ASP A 159 -55.06 -16.72 -18.17
C ASP A 159 -53.64 -16.69 -17.59
N SER A 160 -52.75 -15.91 -18.20
CA SER A 160 -51.37 -15.70 -17.71
C SER A 160 -51.32 -15.00 -16.34
N ALA A 161 -52.16 -13.97 -16.14
CA ALA A 161 -52.29 -13.26 -14.88
C ALA A 161 -52.85 -14.16 -13.77
N LYS A 162 -53.78 -15.07 -14.10
CA LYS A 162 -54.31 -16.07 -13.18
C LYS A 162 -53.23 -17.08 -12.78
N ASN A 163 -52.50 -17.64 -13.74
CA ASN A 163 -51.40 -18.56 -13.45
C ASN A 163 -50.33 -17.90 -12.57
N THR A 164 -49.97 -16.65 -12.88
CA THR A 164 -49.04 -15.87 -12.05
C THR A 164 -49.59 -15.64 -10.63
N LEU A 165 -50.88 -15.35 -10.51
CA LEU A 165 -51.53 -15.18 -9.21
C LEU A 165 -51.54 -16.46 -8.38
N ASP A 166 -51.71 -17.61 -9.02
CA ASP A 166 -51.72 -18.90 -8.33
C ASP A 166 -50.30 -19.25 -7.82
N VAL A 167 -49.26 -18.99 -8.61
CA VAL A 167 -47.85 -19.08 -8.15
C VAL A 167 -47.58 -18.12 -6.98
N PHE A 168 -48.11 -16.89 -7.03
CA PHE A 168 -47.92 -15.92 -5.94
C PHE A 168 -48.64 -16.34 -4.66
N LYS A 169 -49.83 -16.94 -4.76
CA LYS A 169 -50.52 -17.50 -3.60
C LYS A 169 -49.77 -18.69 -3.02
N GLU A 170 -49.22 -19.56 -3.88
CA GLU A 170 -48.41 -20.70 -3.45
C GLU A 170 -47.15 -20.25 -2.70
N PHE A 171 -46.50 -19.18 -3.14
CA PHE A 171 -45.38 -18.61 -2.38
C PHE A 171 -45.84 -17.96 -1.06
N ASP A 172 -46.95 -17.22 -1.07
CA ASP A 172 -47.54 -16.61 0.13
C ASP A 172 -47.98 -17.67 1.17
N THR A 173 -48.17 -18.95 0.80
CA THR A 173 -48.50 -20.03 1.74
C THR A 173 -47.29 -20.64 2.46
N ILE A 174 -46.06 -20.28 2.06
CA ILE A 174 -44.84 -20.69 2.75
C ILE A 174 -44.61 -19.72 3.92
N ASP A 175 -45.26 -20.03 5.05
CA ASP A 175 -45.23 -19.18 6.26
C ASP A 175 -43.91 -19.28 7.04
N GLU A 176 -43.21 -20.42 6.95
CA GLU A 176 -41.96 -20.67 7.67
C GLU A 176 -40.73 -20.52 6.75
N SER A 177 -39.77 -19.71 7.19
CA SER A 177 -38.42 -19.66 6.59
C SER A 177 -37.51 -20.62 7.35
N ALA A 178 -36.64 -21.34 6.64
CA ALA A 178 -35.58 -22.09 7.29
C ALA A 178 -34.77 -21.19 8.24
N ALA A 179 -34.42 -21.72 9.41
CA ALA A 179 -33.60 -21.01 10.40
C ALA A 179 -32.25 -20.62 9.79
N SER A 180 -31.70 -19.46 10.16
CA SER A 180 -30.41 -19.01 9.64
C SER A 180 -29.71 -18.08 10.61
N THR A 181 -28.38 -18.04 10.54
CA THR A 181 -27.56 -17.15 11.36
C THR A 181 -27.71 -15.70 10.93
N ASP A 182 -27.21 -14.77 11.75
CA ASP A 182 -27.04 -13.38 11.33
C ASP A 182 -25.99 -13.24 10.21
N PHE A 183 -26.10 -12.15 9.44
CA PHE A 183 -25.18 -11.82 8.36
C PHE A 183 -23.92 -11.16 8.92
N GLU A 184 -22.78 -11.83 8.79
CA GLU A 184 -21.48 -11.28 9.17
C GLU A 184 -20.84 -10.54 7.99
N ILE A 185 -20.66 -9.23 8.13
CA ILE A 185 -20.03 -8.38 7.11
C ILE A 185 -18.50 -8.57 7.17
N GLU A 186 -17.92 -9.02 6.06
CA GLU A 186 -16.46 -9.17 5.90
C GLU A 186 -15.85 -7.88 5.31
N HIS A 187 -16.50 -7.30 4.30
CA HIS A 187 -16.04 -6.10 3.62
C HIS A 187 -17.16 -5.13 3.32
N VAL A 188 -16.82 -3.83 3.36
CA VAL A 188 -17.70 -2.74 2.95
C VAL A 188 -17.01 -1.95 1.85
N LYS A 189 -17.72 -1.70 0.75
CA LYS A 189 -17.32 -0.76 -0.28
C LYS A 189 -18.18 0.48 -0.25
N PHE A 190 -17.55 1.64 -0.35
CA PHE A 190 -18.24 2.91 -0.42
C PHE A 190 -17.42 3.92 -1.21
N ILE A 191 -18.12 4.90 -1.77
CA ILE A 191 -17.53 5.98 -2.57
C ILE A 191 -17.67 7.28 -1.76
N LEU A 192 -16.57 8.00 -1.61
CA LEU A 192 -16.56 9.36 -1.06
C LEU A 192 -16.53 10.36 -2.21
N THR A 193 -17.47 11.30 -2.25
CA THR A 193 -17.38 12.47 -3.13
C THR A 193 -16.85 13.64 -2.31
N LEU A 194 -15.73 14.22 -2.76
CA LEU A 194 -15.14 15.39 -2.13
C LEU A 194 -15.60 16.67 -2.81
N ASP A 195 -15.72 17.77 -2.05
CA ASP A 195 -16.02 19.10 -2.56
C ASP A 195 -14.77 19.75 -3.17
N VAL A 196 -14.16 19.04 -4.12
CA VAL A 196 -12.97 19.45 -4.87
C VAL A 196 -13.27 19.23 -6.34
N LYS A 197 -13.08 20.27 -7.14
CA LYS A 197 -13.36 20.29 -8.58
C LYS A 197 -12.17 20.74 -9.40
N ASP A 198 -12.23 20.47 -10.69
CA ASP A 198 -11.35 21.05 -11.72
C ASP A 198 -9.86 20.71 -11.53
N LEU A 199 -9.57 19.60 -10.83
CA LEU A 199 -8.20 19.10 -10.65
C LEU A 199 -7.99 17.78 -11.40
N SER A 200 -6.91 17.70 -12.15
CA SER A 200 -6.45 16.45 -12.75
C SER A 200 -5.74 15.55 -11.72
N LEU A 201 -5.62 14.25 -12.04
CA LEU A 201 -4.91 13.29 -11.20
C LEU A 201 -3.47 13.71 -10.89
N LEU A 202 -2.75 14.32 -11.83
CA LEU A 202 -1.38 14.80 -11.62
C LEU A 202 -1.32 16.04 -10.71
N GLU A 203 -2.37 16.87 -10.67
CA GLU A 203 -2.46 18.00 -9.72
C GLU A 203 -2.76 17.51 -8.32
N ILE A 204 -3.67 16.54 -8.20
CA ILE A 204 -3.94 15.85 -6.94
C ILE A 204 -2.64 15.18 -6.46
N PHE A 205 -1.97 14.43 -7.34
CA PHE A 205 -0.69 13.80 -7.08
C PHE A 205 0.35 14.83 -6.64
N ASN A 206 0.50 15.97 -7.30
CA ASN A 206 1.46 17.01 -6.88
C ASN A 206 1.18 17.50 -5.45
N THR A 207 -0.10 17.72 -5.14
CA THR A 207 -0.54 18.40 -3.91
C THR A 207 -0.50 17.50 -2.67
N ILE A 208 -0.66 16.18 -2.81
CA ILE A 208 -0.64 15.25 -1.68
C ILE A 208 0.74 15.17 -1.00
N LYS A 209 0.72 15.11 0.33
CA LYS A 209 1.88 14.89 1.20
C LYS A 209 1.70 13.57 1.94
N LEU A 210 2.64 12.65 1.72
CA LEU A 210 2.60 11.34 2.36
C LEU A 210 2.86 11.43 3.86
N ASN A 211 2.40 10.43 4.60
CA ASN A 211 2.59 10.31 6.05
C ASN A 211 2.59 8.84 6.45
N PRO A 212 2.90 8.48 7.71
CA PRO A 212 2.98 7.07 8.11
C PRO A 212 1.69 6.26 7.87
N SER A 213 0.50 6.89 7.91
CA SER A 213 -0.76 6.19 7.63
C SER A 213 -1.03 5.98 6.14
N VAL A 214 -0.40 6.78 5.28
CA VAL A 214 -0.47 6.67 3.82
C VAL A 214 0.95 6.83 3.26
N PRO A 215 1.79 5.78 3.35
CA PRO A 215 3.22 5.90 3.05
C PRO A 215 3.55 5.80 1.55
N PHE A 216 2.56 5.55 0.70
CA PHE A 216 2.76 5.32 -0.73
C PHE A 216 1.58 5.81 -1.57
N SER A 217 1.89 6.37 -2.75
CA SER A 217 0.90 6.72 -3.77
C SER A 217 1.47 6.55 -5.19
N THR A 218 0.62 6.19 -6.14
CA THR A 218 1.01 6.06 -7.55
C THR A 218 -0.08 6.50 -8.53
N THR A 219 0.32 7.06 -9.67
CA THR A 219 -0.54 7.37 -10.84
C THR A 219 0.32 7.65 -12.07
N MET A 220 -0.11 7.26 -13.27
CA MET A 220 0.58 7.53 -14.55
C MET A 220 2.10 7.29 -14.53
N ASP A 221 2.55 6.17 -13.93
CA ASP A 221 3.96 5.79 -13.74
C ASP A 221 4.79 6.73 -12.84
N PHE A 222 4.14 7.68 -12.16
CA PHE A 222 4.74 8.46 -11.08
C PHE A 222 4.44 7.82 -9.74
N TYR A 223 5.50 7.66 -8.94
CA TYR A 223 5.44 7.02 -7.63
C TYR A 223 5.89 8.02 -6.57
N LYS A 224 5.10 8.17 -5.51
CA LYS A 224 5.46 8.89 -4.29
C LYS A 224 5.67 7.86 -3.19
N ILE A 225 6.83 7.90 -2.55
CA ILE A 225 7.22 6.98 -1.48
C ILE A 225 7.65 7.81 -0.25
N LEU A 226 7.12 7.49 0.93
CA LEU A 226 7.60 8.06 2.19
C LEU A 226 9.02 7.57 2.45
N GLN A 227 9.95 8.47 2.78
CA GLN A 227 11.39 8.21 2.67
C GLN A 227 11.92 7.03 3.52
N ASP A 228 11.30 6.75 4.66
CA ASP A 228 11.66 5.64 5.56
C ASP A 228 10.80 4.39 5.35
N PHE A 229 10.00 4.36 4.29
CA PHE A 229 9.12 3.24 3.94
C PHE A 229 9.65 2.51 2.72
N ILE A 230 9.73 1.18 2.84
CA ILE A 230 10.06 0.29 1.73
C ILE A 230 8.75 -0.31 1.22
N PRO A 231 8.27 0.05 0.02
CA PRO A 231 7.05 -0.53 -0.52
C PRO A 231 7.24 -2.02 -0.86
N PRO A 232 6.18 -2.84 -0.76
CA PRO A 232 6.13 -4.17 -1.37
C PRO A 232 6.37 -4.07 -2.89
N GLU A 233 6.99 -5.09 -3.49
CA GLU A 233 7.25 -5.14 -4.93
C GLU A 233 5.95 -5.08 -5.74
N GLU A 234 4.86 -5.64 -5.21
CA GLU A 234 3.55 -5.67 -5.85
C GLU A 234 2.93 -4.27 -6.08
N TRP A 235 3.45 -3.23 -5.40
CA TRP A 235 3.00 -1.85 -5.57
C TRP A 235 3.74 -1.10 -6.68
N SER A 236 4.65 -1.77 -7.40
CA SER A 236 5.40 -1.19 -8.51
C SER A 236 4.53 -0.86 -9.73
N SER A 237 3.26 -1.28 -9.76
CA SER A 237 2.31 -1.01 -10.85
C SER A 237 1.49 0.27 -10.62
N SER A 238 1.20 0.99 -11.71
CA SER A 238 0.45 2.25 -11.70
C SER A 238 -0.82 2.17 -12.57
N SER A 239 -1.79 3.06 -12.31
CA SER A 239 -2.98 3.27 -13.14
C SER A 239 -2.89 4.60 -13.91
N GLU A 240 -3.35 4.61 -15.17
CA GLU A 240 -3.50 5.84 -15.97
C GLU A 240 -4.78 6.62 -15.65
N GLU A 241 -5.83 5.92 -15.20
CA GLU A 241 -7.17 6.49 -14.99
C GLU A 241 -7.47 6.81 -13.53
N SER A 242 -6.56 6.47 -12.62
CA SER A 242 -6.76 6.69 -11.19
C SER A 242 -5.45 6.95 -10.45
N LEU A 243 -5.59 7.54 -9.27
CA LEU A 243 -4.50 7.68 -8.30
C LEU A 243 -4.75 6.70 -7.16
N ILE A 244 -3.76 5.87 -6.87
CA ILE A 244 -3.85 4.85 -5.82
C ILE A 244 -3.15 5.39 -4.58
N LEU A 245 -3.83 5.30 -3.43
CA LEU A 245 -3.27 5.55 -2.10
C LEU A 245 -3.22 4.24 -1.33
N GLN A 246 -2.06 3.89 -0.75
CA GLN A 246 -1.96 2.73 0.12
C GLN A 246 -2.11 3.17 1.58
N VAL A 247 -3.19 2.72 2.23
CA VAL A 247 -3.65 3.25 3.52
C VAL A 247 -3.55 2.17 4.59
N ALA A 248 -2.93 2.48 5.72
CA ALA A 248 -2.78 1.54 6.83
C ALA A 248 -4.15 1.14 7.42
N GLN A 249 -4.52 -0.13 7.32
CA GLN A 249 -5.80 -0.69 7.79
C GLN A 249 -5.76 -1.23 9.24
N LYS A 250 -4.57 -1.50 9.79
CA LYS A 250 -4.42 -2.00 11.17
C LYS A 250 -4.54 -0.89 12.20
N LYS A 251 -4.99 -1.23 13.42
CA LYS A 251 -5.08 -0.26 14.54
C LYS A 251 -3.76 0.47 14.79
N PHE A 252 -2.64 -0.26 14.73
CA PHE A 252 -1.29 0.30 14.79
C PHE A 252 -0.73 0.53 13.38
N VAL A 253 -0.10 1.68 13.17
CA VAL A 253 0.62 1.99 11.94
C VAL A 253 1.97 1.28 11.99
N SER A 254 2.12 0.20 11.22
CA SER A 254 3.37 -0.54 11.09
C SER A 254 4.26 0.10 10.03
N THR A 255 5.57 0.11 10.24
CA THR A 255 6.55 0.43 9.18
C THR A 255 6.88 -0.77 8.29
N SER A 256 6.33 -1.95 8.59
CA SER A 256 6.56 -3.16 7.79
C SER A 256 5.92 -3.05 6.40
N SER A 257 6.59 -3.63 5.40
CA SER A 257 6.10 -3.83 4.03
C SER A 257 5.10 -4.99 3.88
N ASN A 258 4.44 -5.46 4.96
CA ASN A 258 3.44 -6.52 4.83
C ASN A 258 2.15 -5.95 4.21
N ILE A 259 1.76 -6.44 3.04
CA ILE A 259 0.57 -6.02 2.29
C ILE A 259 -0.70 -6.09 3.14
N SER A 260 -0.85 -7.10 4.00
CA SER A 260 -2.03 -7.27 4.86
C SER A 260 -2.24 -6.14 5.89
N ASN A 261 -1.26 -5.24 6.04
CA ASN A 261 -1.37 -4.06 6.89
C ASN A 261 -2.00 -2.86 6.18
N TYR A 262 -2.19 -2.93 4.86
CA TYR A 262 -2.67 -1.82 4.04
C TYR A 262 -3.88 -2.22 3.21
N GLU A 263 -4.72 -1.25 2.87
CA GLU A 263 -5.73 -1.35 1.82
C GLU A 263 -5.61 -0.15 0.89
N SER A 264 -6.02 -0.33 -0.37
CA SER A 264 -5.97 0.74 -1.35
C SER A 264 -7.23 1.62 -1.29
N ALA A 265 -7.03 2.94 -1.33
CA ALA A 265 -8.06 3.93 -1.63
C ALA A 265 -7.80 4.49 -3.04
N ILE A 266 -8.78 4.33 -3.94
CA ILE A 266 -8.62 4.67 -5.36
C ILE A 266 -9.29 6.01 -5.62
N VAL A 267 -8.51 7.00 -6.00
CA VAL A 267 -8.95 8.35 -6.30
C VAL A 267 -9.21 8.49 -7.80
N LYS A 268 -10.37 9.05 -8.15
CA LYS A 268 -10.79 9.35 -9.52
C LYS A 268 -11.36 10.76 -9.60
N VAL A 269 -11.53 11.24 -10.83
CA VAL A 269 -12.27 12.47 -11.14
C VAL A 269 -13.50 12.06 -11.92
N ASP A 270 -14.67 12.37 -11.40
CA ASP A 270 -15.94 12.04 -12.04
C ASP A 270 -16.12 12.83 -13.35
N PRO A 271 -16.31 12.17 -14.50
CA PRO A 271 -16.30 12.84 -15.80
C PRO A 271 -17.56 13.67 -16.09
N GLU A 272 -18.66 13.47 -15.35
CA GLU A 272 -19.90 14.25 -15.56
C GLU A 272 -19.96 15.48 -14.66
N SER A 273 -19.41 15.38 -13.45
CA SER A 273 -19.57 16.38 -12.39
C SER A 273 -18.27 17.12 -12.04
N ASP A 274 -17.13 16.64 -12.54
CA ASP A 274 -15.75 17.07 -12.26
C ASP A 274 -15.35 17.00 -10.79
N TYR A 275 -16.15 16.34 -9.95
CA TYR A 275 -15.81 16.13 -8.55
C TYR A 275 -14.79 15.01 -8.39
N MET A 276 -13.88 15.19 -7.44
CA MET A 276 -13.00 14.13 -6.99
C MET A 276 -13.80 13.07 -6.21
N THR A 277 -13.63 11.81 -6.57
CA THR A 277 -14.19 10.66 -5.87
C THR A 277 -13.10 9.75 -5.33
N ILE A 278 -13.39 9.06 -4.22
CA ILE A 278 -12.50 8.07 -3.62
C ILE A 278 -13.29 6.78 -3.41
N ASP A 279 -12.95 5.75 -4.19
CA ASP A 279 -13.45 4.40 -4.02
C ASP A 279 -12.66 3.70 -2.91
N ILE A 280 -13.35 3.31 -1.84
CA ILE A 280 -12.73 2.68 -0.67
C ILE A 280 -13.33 1.29 -0.47
N THR A 281 -12.46 0.30 -0.30
CA THR A 281 -12.83 -1.03 0.20
C THR A 281 -12.18 -1.23 1.57
N ILE A 282 -12.98 -1.48 2.59
CA ILE A 282 -12.47 -1.78 3.95
C ILE A 282 -12.79 -3.22 4.33
N ASN A 283 -11.85 -3.85 5.03
CA ASN A 283 -12.07 -5.10 5.74
C ASN A 283 -12.46 -4.78 7.19
N THR A 284 -13.67 -5.20 7.61
CA THR A 284 -14.27 -4.87 8.91
C THR A 284 -13.91 -5.84 10.03
N SER A 285 -12.86 -6.66 9.86
CA SER A 285 -12.37 -7.56 10.91
C SER A 285 -11.96 -6.80 12.20
N LYS A 286 -12.06 -7.47 13.35
CA LYS A 286 -11.83 -6.87 14.69
C LYS A 286 -10.43 -6.23 14.88
N ASP A 287 -9.43 -6.66 14.13
CA ASP A 287 -8.04 -6.17 14.21
C ASP A 287 -7.78 -4.92 13.37
N ASN A 288 -8.70 -4.58 12.47
CA ASN A 288 -8.62 -3.42 11.60
C ASN A 288 -9.25 -2.19 12.24
N VAL A 289 -8.97 -1.02 11.67
CA VAL A 289 -9.61 0.24 12.08
C VAL A 289 -11.07 0.30 11.64
N SER A 290 -11.86 1.12 12.33
CA SER A 290 -13.23 1.41 11.90
C SER A 290 -13.24 2.12 10.54
N ARG A 291 -14.40 2.10 9.88
CA ARG A 291 -14.65 2.87 8.66
C ARG A 291 -14.23 4.33 8.81
N ASP A 292 -14.66 4.99 9.89
CA ASP A 292 -14.40 6.42 10.10
C ASP A 292 -12.91 6.72 10.28
N GLU A 293 -12.19 5.87 11.00
CA GLU A 293 -10.75 6.02 11.19
C GLU A 293 -9.99 5.73 9.89
N PHE A 294 -10.42 4.72 9.11
CA PHE A 294 -9.85 4.46 7.79
C PHE A 294 -10.04 5.65 6.85
N MET A 295 -11.27 6.20 6.77
CA MET A 295 -11.57 7.40 5.99
C MET A 295 -10.70 8.58 6.41
N LYS A 296 -10.55 8.82 7.71
CA LYS A 296 -9.69 9.89 8.24
C LYS A 296 -8.23 9.70 7.81
N ARG A 297 -7.71 8.47 7.82
CA ARG A 297 -6.36 8.16 7.32
C ARG A 297 -6.24 8.40 5.82
N SER A 298 -7.19 7.94 5.01
CA SER A 298 -7.22 8.19 3.56
C SER A 298 -7.21 9.68 3.25
N LEU A 299 -7.97 10.49 4.01
CA LEU A 299 -8.08 11.93 3.79
C LEU A 299 -6.88 12.74 4.31
N SER A 300 -6.02 12.14 5.16
CA SER A 300 -4.94 12.83 5.86
C SER A 300 -3.85 13.43 4.95
N VAL A 301 -3.73 12.92 3.71
CA VAL A 301 -2.74 13.39 2.72
C VAL A 301 -3.20 14.62 1.94
N PHE A 302 -4.49 14.96 1.97
CA PHE A 302 -5.10 16.08 1.23
C PHE A 302 -5.18 17.38 2.03
N LYS A 303 -4.45 17.53 3.14
CA LYS A 303 -4.51 18.73 4.01
C LYS A 303 -4.29 20.07 3.28
N ASN A 304 -3.55 20.05 2.17
CA ASN A 304 -3.30 21.23 1.34
C ASN A 304 -4.46 21.60 0.39
N LEU A 305 -5.51 20.78 0.26
CA LEU A 305 -6.62 20.96 -0.69
C LEU A 305 -7.92 21.47 -0.04
N ASP A 306 -7.96 21.66 1.29
CA ASP A 306 -9.19 21.91 2.08
C ASP A 306 -10.36 20.98 1.68
N ALA A 307 -10.05 19.72 1.36
CA ALA A 307 -11.03 18.78 0.83
C ALA A 307 -12.04 18.36 1.91
N LYS A 308 -13.33 18.65 1.68
CA LYS A 308 -14.45 18.25 2.56
C LYS A 308 -15.27 17.15 1.91
N VAL A 309 -15.77 16.22 2.72
CA VAL A 309 -16.66 15.16 2.25
C VAL A 309 -18.03 15.78 1.96
N LYS A 310 -18.46 15.72 0.70
CA LYS A 310 -19.75 16.22 0.23
C LYS A 310 -20.84 15.15 0.33
N GLN A 311 -20.52 13.93 -0.08
CA GLN A 311 -21.45 12.81 -0.13
C GLN A 311 -20.71 11.49 0.12
N ILE A 312 -21.43 10.52 0.68
CA ILE A 312 -20.95 9.16 0.88
C ILE A 312 -22.02 8.21 0.33
N ASP A 313 -21.64 7.44 -0.69
CA ASP A 313 -22.52 6.44 -1.30
C ASP A 313 -22.04 5.05 -0.90
N GLU A 314 -22.85 4.32 -0.13
CA GLU A 314 -22.58 2.91 0.17
C GLU A 314 -22.87 2.08 -1.08
N SER A 315 -21.84 1.41 -1.60
CA SER A 315 -21.94 0.76 -2.89
C SER A 315 -22.23 -0.73 -2.75
N GLU A 316 -21.51 -1.45 -1.88
CA GLU A 316 -21.62 -2.91 -1.78
C GLU A 316 -21.24 -3.43 -0.40
N VAL A 317 -21.98 -4.44 0.10
CA VAL A 317 -21.59 -5.25 1.27
C VAL A 317 -21.27 -6.68 0.85
N ILE A 318 -20.20 -7.23 1.41
CA ILE A 318 -19.74 -8.60 1.19
C ILE A 318 -19.67 -9.29 2.55
N GLY A 319 -20.17 -10.52 2.62
CA GLY A 319 -20.22 -11.23 3.90
C GLY A 319 -20.78 -12.63 3.79
N VAL A 320 -21.05 -13.23 4.94
CA VAL A 320 -21.46 -14.64 5.06
C VAL A 320 -22.60 -14.84 6.05
N PHE A 321 -23.42 -15.86 5.80
CA PHE A 321 -24.38 -16.41 6.77
C PHE A 321 -24.62 -17.90 6.47
N TYR A 322 -25.31 -18.59 7.39
CA TYR A 322 -25.42 -20.05 7.38
C TYR A 322 -26.86 -20.52 7.59
N PHE A 323 -27.23 -21.62 6.93
CA PHE A 323 -28.46 -22.39 7.20
C PHE A 323 -28.11 -23.75 7.82
N PRO A 324 -28.69 -24.13 8.97
CA PRO A 324 -28.47 -25.40 9.66
C PRO A 324 -29.20 -26.58 8.98
N ILE A 325 -28.69 -27.80 9.18
CA ILE A 325 -29.38 -29.09 8.99
C ILE A 325 -30.04 -29.25 7.60
N LEU A 326 -29.35 -28.81 6.54
CA LEU A 326 -29.83 -28.95 5.16
C LEU A 326 -28.80 -29.68 4.29
N ARG A 327 -29.24 -30.74 3.63
CA ARG A 327 -28.44 -31.47 2.62
C ARG A 327 -28.69 -30.87 1.25
N PHE A 328 -27.62 -30.37 0.63
CA PHE A 328 -27.70 -29.60 -0.60
C PHE A 328 -27.24 -30.41 -1.81
N ASN A 329 -28.20 -30.88 -2.59
CA ASN A 329 -27.93 -31.46 -3.89
C ASN A 329 -28.04 -30.37 -4.97
N LYS A 330 -26.87 -29.96 -5.49
CA LYS A 330 -26.79 -28.90 -6.52
C LYS A 330 -27.61 -29.21 -7.79
N TYR A 331 -27.79 -30.48 -8.15
CA TYR A 331 -28.57 -30.87 -9.34
C TYR A 331 -30.08 -30.77 -9.09
N VAL A 332 -30.54 -31.16 -7.90
CA VAL A 332 -31.95 -30.97 -7.49
C VAL A 332 -32.26 -29.48 -7.39
N PHE A 333 -31.34 -28.68 -6.84
CA PHE A 333 -31.50 -27.23 -6.77
C PHE A 333 -31.53 -26.60 -8.17
N ALA A 334 -30.64 -27.03 -9.08
CA ALA A 334 -30.64 -26.57 -10.47
C ALA A 334 -31.93 -26.96 -11.21
N ASP A 335 -32.45 -28.17 -10.99
CA ASP A 335 -33.74 -28.61 -11.54
C ASP A 335 -34.88 -27.68 -11.09
N LEU A 336 -34.96 -27.36 -9.79
CA LEU A 336 -35.95 -26.39 -9.29
C LEU A 336 -35.76 -25.01 -9.92
N VAL A 337 -34.53 -24.51 -10.05
CA VAL A 337 -34.26 -23.22 -10.70
C VAL A 337 -34.76 -23.18 -12.15
N VAL A 338 -34.72 -24.30 -12.87
CA VAL A 338 -35.19 -24.36 -14.27
C VAL A 338 -36.69 -24.63 -14.35
N ASN A 339 -37.23 -25.54 -13.52
CA ASN A 339 -38.56 -26.13 -13.68
C ASN A 339 -39.60 -25.64 -12.68
N ASP A 340 -39.20 -25.12 -11.50
CA ASP A 340 -40.13 -24.60 -10.52
C ASP A 340 -40.48 -23.11 -10.80
N PRO A 341 -41.77 -22.76 -10.93
CA PRO A 341 -42.19 -21.40 -11.26
C PRO A 341 -41.82 -20.33 -10.23
N ILE A 342 -41.50 -20.70 -8.99
CA ILE A 342 -41.07 -19.78 -7.94
C ILE A 342 -39.56 -19.55 -8.05
N PHE A 343 -38.77 -20.62 -8.13
CA PHE A 343 -37.31 -20.50 -8.22
C PHE A 343 -36.86 -19.78 -9.50
N SER A 344 -37.41 -20.16 -10.66
CA SER A 344 -37.09 -19.57 -11.97
C SER A 344 -37.37 -18.07 -12.09
N ARG A 345 -38.19 -17.50 -11.19
CA ARG A 345 -38.48 -16.06 -11.13
C ARG A 345 -37.50 -15.27 -10.27
N LEU A 346 -36.80 -15.94 -9.36
CA LEU A 346 -35.98 -15.31 -8.32
C LEU A 346 -34.49 -15.58 -8.51
N ILE A 347 -34.14 -16.76 -9.03
CA ILE A 347 -32.76 -17.25 -9.09
C ILE A 347 -32.40 -17.60 -10.53
N THR A 348 -31.20 -17.20 -10.94
CA THR A 348 -30.51 -17.75 -12.11
C THR A 348 -29.15 -18.29 -11.70
N ILE A 349 -28.73 -19.40 -12.32
CA ILE A 349 -27.42 -20.01 -12.07
C ILE A 349 -26.50 -19.63 -13.23
N ASP A 350 -25.28 -19.20 -12.90
CA ASP A 350 -24.23 -18.94 -13.89
C ASP A 350 -23.28 -20.14 -13.97
N ASP A 351 -23.23 -20.76 -15.15
CA ASP A 351 -22.43 -21.95 -15.44
C ASP A 351 -21.32 -21.65 -16.46
N HIS A 352 -20.73 -20.45 -16.38
CA HIS A 352 -19.79 -19.94 -17.39
C HIS A 352 -18.34 -20.44 -17.30
N ASP A 353 -17.97 -21.38 -16.42
CA ASP A 353 -16.55 -21.71 -16.18
C ASP A 353 -16.21 -23.21 -16.17
N LYS A 354 -15.47 -23.64 -17.21
CA LYS A 354 -14.73 -24.91 -17.40
C LYS A 354 -15.30 -26.14 -16.69
N ALA A 355 -15.88 -27.06 -17.48
CA ALA A 355 -16.36 -28.40 -17.10
C ALA A 355 -15.35 -29.34 -16.39
N THR A 356 -14.13 -28.89 -16.10
CA THR A 356 -13.00 -29.69 -15.59
C THR A 356 -12.66 -29.48 -14.10
N LYS A 357 -13.30 -28.57 -13.37
CA LYS A 357 -13.11 -28.44 -11.90
C LYS A 357 -14.39 -28.79 -11.15
N MET A 358 -14.38 -29.89 -10.40
CA MET A 358 -15.41 -30.24 -9.40
C MET A 358 -15.44 -29.19 -8.28
N LYS A 359 -16.03 -28.01 -8.53
CA LYS A 359 -16.30 -27.03 -7.47
C LYS A 359 -17.51 -27.51 -6.67
N PRO A 360 -17.46 -27.52 -5.32
CA PRO A 360 -18.51 -28.05 -4.46
C PRO A 360 -19.73 -27.11 -4.31
N GLY A 361 -19.63 -25.83 -4.67
CA GLY A 361 -20.69 -24.84 -4.50
C GLY A 361 -21.39 -24.42 -5.81
N ILE A 362 -22.54 -23.77 -5.68
CA ILE A 362 -23.30 -23.17 -6.79
C ILE A 362 -23.28 -21.64 -6.69
N TYR A 363 -22.99 -20.96 -7.79
CA TYR A 363 -23.06 -19.50 -7.89
C TYR A 363 -24.42 -19.08 -8.42
N ILE A 364 -25.10 -18.20 -7.68
CA ILE A 364 -26.46 -17.74 -7.99
C ILE A 364 -26.52 -16.23 -8.13
N HIS A 365 -27.34 -15.79 -9.07
CA HIS A 365 -27.86 -14.44 -9.13
C HIS A 365 -29.29 -14.46 -8.60
N PHE A 366 -29.58 -13.57 -7.67
CA PHE A 366 -30.88 -13.39 -7.07
C PHE A 366 -31.41 -12.00 -7.40
N GLU A 367 -32.59 -11.93 -7.98
CA GLU A 367 -33.24 -10.67 -8.32
C GLU A 367 -34.61 -10.61 -7.67
N HIS A 368 -34.80 -9.61 -6.80
CA HIS A 368 -36.09 -9.36 -6.18
C HIS A 368 -36.27 -7.86 -5.93
N PRO A 369 -37.46 -7.28 -6.15
CA PRO A 369 -37.61 -5.83 -6.08
C PRO A 369 -37.35 -5.22 -4.69
N SER A 370 -37.54 -6.00 -3.61
CA SER A 370 -37.26 -5.52 -2.25
C SER A 370 -35.77 -5.61 -1.86
N THR A 371 -34.97 -6.41 -2.57
CA THR A 371 -33.55 -6.60 -2.28
C THR A 371 -32.63 -5.91 -3.29
N GLY A 372 -33.14 -5.69 -4.51
CA GLY A 372 -32.31 -5.43 -5.68
C GLY A 372 -31.64 -6.71 -6.18
N TYR A 373 -30.53 -6.54 -6.88
CA TYR A 373 -29.71 -7.62 -7.42
C TYR A 373 -28.66 -8.07 -6.39
N ILE A 374 -28.63 -9.38 -6.11
CA ILE A 374 -27.70 -10.01 -5.17
C ILE A 374 -26.99 -11.15 -5.88
N THR A 375 -25.69 -11.32 -5.62
CA THR A 375 -24.97 -12.53 -6.03
C THR A 375 -24.43 -13.27 -4.82
N ALA A 376 -24.56 -14.59 -4.83
CA ALA A 376 -24.15 -15.43 -3.72
C ALA A 376 -23.61 -16.78 -4.19
N THR A 377 -22.75 -17.38 -3.37
CA THR A 377 -22.33 -18.78 -3.54
C THR A 377 -22.88 -19.62 -2.41
N LEU A 378 -23.62 -20.68 -2.74
CA LEU A 378 -24.12 -21.67 -1.79
C LEU A 378 -23.15 -22.85 -1.77
N THR A 379 -22.75 -23.32 -0.59
CA THR A 379 -21.82 -24.45 -0.44
C THR A 379 -22.22 -25.30 0.75
N GLU A 380 -22.43 -26.61 0.55
CA GLU A 380 -22.59 -27.55 1.65
C GLU A 380 -21.26 -27.72 2.39
N LYS A 381 -21.32 -27.70 3.71
CA LYS A 381 -20.20 -27.97 4.61
C LYS A 381 -20.66 -28.89 5.73
N ILE A 382 -19.71 -29.59 6.35
CA ILE A 382 -19.94 -30.36 7.57
C ILE A 382 -19.45 -29.53 8.76
N MET A 383 -20.26 -29.49 9.82
CA MET A 383 -19.92 -28.78 11.05
C MET A 383 -18.80 -29.50 11.79
N VAL A 384 -17.62 -28.87 11.87
CA VAL A 384 -16.47 -29.41 12.59
C VAL A 384 -16.41 -28.81 14.00
N LYS A 385 -16.44 -29.67 15.04
CA LYS A 385 -16.30 -29.23 16.44
C LYS A 385 -15.06 -28.33 16.58
N GLY A 386 -15.23 -27.08 17.01
CA GLY A 386 -14.14 -26.11 17.17
C GLY A 386 -13.86 -25.16 15.99
N ASP A 387 -14.68 -25.16 14.91
CA ASP A 387 -14.54 -24.18 13.82
C ASP A 387 -14.77 -22.73 14.31
N GLN A 388 -13.75 -21.88 14.17
CA GLN A 388 -13.79 -20.49 14.62
C GLN A 388 -14.81 -19.63 13.89
N THR A 389 -15.09 -19.96 12.62
CA THR A 389 -16.08 -19.24 11.81
C THR A 389 -17.52 -19.54 12.25
N MET A 390 -17.70 -20.55 13.10
CA MET A 390 -18.98 -21.03 13.60
C MET A 390 -19.13 -20.87 15.13
N LYS A 391 -18.18 -20.26 15.85
CA LYS A 391 -18.22 -20.13 17.33
C LYS A 391 -19.42 -19.37 17.90
N LYS A 392 -20.03 -18.48 17.10
CA LYS A 392 -21.17 -17.65 17.53
C LYS A 392 -22.52 -18.23 17.13
N VAL A 393 -22.52 -19.34 16.39
CA VAL A 393 -23.76 -19.98 15.94
C VAL A 393 -24.27 -20.87 17.06
N ASP A 394 -25.58 -20.95 17.18
CA ASP A 394 -26.22 -21.78 18.18
C ASP A 394 -26.00 -23.27 17.88
N LEU A 395 -25.34 -23.98 18.80
CA LEU A 395 -24.96 -25.38 18.63
C LEU A 395 -26.16 -26.32 18.59
N ASP A 396 -27.31 -25.90 19.15
CA ASP A 396 -28.56 -26.66 19.08
C ASP A 396 -29.06 -26.78 17.63
N PHE A 397 -28.66 -25.85 16.76
CA PHE A 397 -28.97 -25.88 15.32
C PHE A 397 -27.79 -26.37 14.46
N PHE A 398 -26.55 -26.35 14.97
CA PHE A 398 -25.34 -26.75 14.22
C PHE A 398 -24.56 -27.82 15.00
N GLU A 399 -25.13 -29.01 15.08
CA GLU A 399 -24.48 -30.14 15.74
C GLU A 399 -23.19 -30.58 14.99
N PRO A 400 -22.08 -30.83 15.70
CA PRO A 400 -20.86 -31.37 15.08
C PRO A 400 -21.12 -32.65 14.28
N GLY A 401 -20.60 -32.72 13.06
CA GLY A 401 -20.88 -33.79 12.09
C GLY A 401 -22.13 -33.56 11.24
N GLY A 402 -23.00 -32.63 11.64
CA GLY A 402 -24.18 -32.22 10.88
C GLY A 402 -23.83 -31.38 9.63
N PRO A 403 -24.57 -31.53 8.52
CA PRO A 403 -24.41 -30.70 7.34
C PRO A 403 -25.05 -29.31 7.53
N PHE A 404 -24.45 -28.30 6.92
CA PHE A 404 -25.01 -26.95 6.84
C PHE A 404 -24.67 -26.29 5.49
N ILE A 405 -25.46 -25.29 5.11
CA ILE A 405 -25.21 -24.52 3.88
C ILE A 405 -24.58 -23.20 4.25
N ARG A 406 -23.36 -22.95 3.75
CA ARG A 406 -22.71 -21.64 3.79
C ARG A 406 -23.17 -20.81 2.59
N VAL A 407 -23.66 -19.61 2.87
CA VAL A 407 -24.02 -18.61 1.86
C VAL A 407 -23.02 -17.47 1.90
N LYS A 408 -22.18 -17.36 0.87
CA LYS A 408 -21.26 -16.23 0.69
C LYS A 408 -21.89 -15.19 -0.24
N VAL A 409 -22.33 -14.07 0.32
CA VAL A 409 -22.84 -12.94 -0.46
C VAL A 409 -21.64 -12.20 -1.05
N SER A 410 -21.54 -12.22 -2.38
CA SER A 410 -20.45 -11.57 -3.10
C SER A 410 -20.80 -10.15 -3.53
N LYS A 411 -22.09 -9.84 -3.64
CA LYS A 411 -22.61 -8.50 -3.93
C LYS A 411 -24.01 -8.33 -3.35
N ALA A 412 -24.20 -7.27 -2.58
CA ALA A 412 -25.52 -6.78 -2.17
C ALA A 412 -25.45 -5.27 -1.88
N ASN A 413 -26.56 -4.56 -2.08
CA ASN A 413 -26.63 -3.11 -1.90
C ASN A 413 -26.41 -2.68 -0.44
N ASN A 414 -26.91 -3.44 0.52
CA ASN A 414 -26.77 -3.17 1.96
C ASN A 414 -27.19 -4.39 2.79
N ALA A 415 -26.88 -4.37 4.09
CA ALA A 415 -27.18 -5.47 5.01
C ALA A 415 -28.70 -5.75 5.15
N LYS A 416 -29.56 -4.73 4.99
CA LYS A 416 -31.02 -4.90 5.05
C LYS A 416 -31.54 -5.71 3.86
N SER A 417 -31.03 -5.45 2.65
CA SER A 417 -31.31 -6.27 1.47
C SER A 417 -30.88 -7.73 1.67
N VAL A 418 -29.74 -7.96 2.32
CA VAL A 418 -29.27 -9.32 2.65
C VAL A 418 -30.20 -9.99 3.66
N GLY A 419 -30.73 -9.27 4.64
CA GLY A 419 -31.72 -9.80 5.58
C GLY A 419 -32.99 -10.32 4.88
N ILE A 420 -33.54 -9.53 3.94
CA ILE A 420 -34.72 -9.95 3.16
C ILE A 420 -34.38 -11.13 2.24
N PHE A 421 -33.19 -11.11 1.61
CA PHE A 421 -32.72 -12.23 0.79
C PHE A 421 -32.59 -13.52 1.61
N LYS A 422 -32.06 -13.44 2.83
CA LYS A 422 -31.93 -14.55 3.76
C LYS A 422 -33.30 -15.19 4.06
N GLU A 423 -34.32 -14.38 4.35
CA GLU A 423 -35.69 -14.85 4.59
C GLU A 423 -36.30 -15.53 3.35
N ILE A 424 -36.17 -14.92 2.16
CA ILE A 424 -36.71 -15.51 0.92
C ILE A 424 -35.98 -16.81 0.58
N LEU A 425 -34.65 -16.83 0.66
CA LEU A 425 -33.85 -18.02 0.40
C LEU A 425 -34.19 -19.14 1.40
N GLY A 426 -34.48 -18.80 2.66
CA GLY A 426 -34.93 -19.77 3.65
C GLY A 426 -36.28 -20.40 3.31
N LYS A 427 -37.25 -19.63 2.80
CA LYS A 427 -38.53 -20.17 2.27
C LYS A 427 -38.30 -21.09 1.07
N LEU A 428 -37.37 -20.73 0.18
CA LEU A 428 -37.01 -21.58 -0.97
C LEU A 428 -36.39 -22.90 -0.52
N PHE A 429 -35.57 -22.90 0.53
CA PHE A 429 -35.03 -24.15 1.08
C PHE A 429 -36.09 -25.06 1.69
N MET A 430 -37.13 -24.52 2.34
CA MET A 430 -38.26 -25.32 2.81
C MET A 430 -38.98 -26.03 1.65
N ARG A 431 -39.22 -25.30 0.55
CA ARG A 431 -39.81 -25.87 -0.67
C ARG A 431 -38.88 -26.87 -1.36
N TYR A 432 -37.57 -26.63 -1.30
CA TYR A 432 -36.57 -27.57 -1.82
C TYR A 432 -36.67 -28.91 -1.08
N GLU A 433 -36.72 -28.93 0.25
CA GLU A 433 -36.87 -30.17 1.02
C GLU A 433 -38.23 -30.85 0.75
N GLU A 434 -39.31 -30.10 0.56
CA GLU A 434 -40.62 -30.67 0.17
C GLU A 434 -40.58 -31.43 -1.17
N LYS A 435 -39.83 -30.93 -2.17
CA LYS A 435 -39.84 -31.45 -3.55
C LYS A 435 -38.69 -32.40 -3.89
N LYS A 436 -37.62 -32.36 -3.10
CA LYS A 436 -36.35 -33.03 -3.37
C LYS A 436 -36.50 -34.52 -3.63
N ASP A 437 -37.22 -35.25 -2.79
CA ASP A 437 -37.35 -36.70 -2.92
C ASP A 437 -38.05 -37.10 -4.22
N GLY A 438 -39.11 -36.37 -4.61
CA GLY A 438 -39.81 -36.61 -5.88
C GLY A 438 -38.94 -36.35 -7.11
N ILE A 439 -38.09 -35.33 -7.07
CA ILE A 439 -37.12 -35.04 -8.15
C ILE A 439 -36.06 -36.15 -8.21
N ILE A 440 -35.52 -36.55 -7.06
CA ILE A 440 -34.55 -37.63 -6.97
C ILE A 440 -35.14 -38.93 -7.56
N ASP A 441 -36.35 -39.30 -7.17
CA ASP A 441 -37.02 -40.51 -7.65
C ASP A 441 -37.34 -40.45 -9.15
N TYR A 442 -37.71 -39.28 -9.67
CA TYR A 442 -37.90 -39.08 -11.11
C TYR A 442 -36.62 -39.39 -11.90
N TYR A 443 -35.49 -38.79 -11.50
CA TYR A 443 -34.22 -38.95 -12.19
C TYR A 443 -33.56 -40.31 -11.94
N LYS A 444 -33.82 -40.97 -10.81
CA LYS A 444 -33.36 -42.36 -10.54
C LYS A 444 -33.82 -43.36 -11.60
N ASN A 445 -34.95 -43.11 -12.26
CA ASN A 445 -35.42 -43.93 -13.38
C ASN A 445 -34.47 -43.91 -14.60
N TYR A 446 -33.63 -42.88 -14.71
CA TYR A 446 -32.71 -42.68 -15.83
C TYR A 446 -31.24 -42.80 -15.39
N ILE A 447 -30.94 -42.45 -14.14
CA ILE A 447 -29.60 -42.42 -13.55
C ILE A 447 -29.70 -43.14 -12.18
N PRO A 448 -29.40 -44.45 -12.10
CA PRO A 448 -29.68 -45.28 -10.92
C PRO A 448 -29.07 -44.78 -9.60
N ASP A 449 -27.97 -44.04 -9.65
CA ASP A 449 -27.26 -43.44 -8.52
C ASP A 449 -27.58 -41.96 -8.30
N PHE A 450 -28.57 -41.41 -9.01
CA PHE A 450 -28.97 -40.00 -8.85
C PHE A 450 -29.50 -39.74 -7.44
N GLY A 451 -29.03 -38.63 -6.86
CA GLY A 451 -29.33 -38.28 -5.47
C GLY A 451 -28.33 -38.84 -4.46
N ASN A 452 -27.46 -39.78 -4.85
CA ASN A 452 -26.33 -40.21 -4.02
C ASN A 452 -25.24 -39.14 -4.05
N VAL A 453 -25.44 -38.08 -3.25
CA VAL A 453 -24.37 -37.13 -2.97
C VAL A 453 -23.42 -37.85 -2.03
N ALA A 454 -22.22 -38.21 -2.51
CA ALA A 454 -21.16 -38.62 -1.61
C ALA A 454 -21.05 -37.54 -0.51
N PRO A 455 -20.96 -37.91 0.79
CA PRO A 455 -20.68 -36.92 1.82
C PRO A 455 -19.50 -36.06 1.35
N PRO A 456 -19.50 -34.74 1.60
CA PRO A 456 -18.28 -33.96 1.43
C PRO A 456 -17.16 -34.76 2.08
N GLU A 457 -16.05 -35.02 1.37
CA GLU A 457 -14.94 -35.82 1.89
C GLU A 457 -14.72 -35.43 3.36
N GLU A 458 -14.83 -36.41 4.27
CA GLU A 458 -14.45 -36.19 5.66
C GLU A 458 -13.01 -35.70 5.60
N ILE A 459 -12.82 -34.40 5.80
CA ILE A 459 -11.52 -33.88 6.15
C ILE A 459 -11.22 -34.63 7.43
N GLU A 460 -10.25 -35.56 7.36
CA GLU A 460 -9.79 -36.35 8.49
C GLU A 460 -9.86 -35.49 9.73
N VAL A 461 -10.46 -36.02 10.79
CA VAL A 461 -10.45 -35.40 12.13
C VAL A 461 -8.98 -35.26 12.53
N GLN A 462 -8.33 -34.20 12.05
CA GLN A 462 -7.14 -33.67 12.65
C GLN A 462 -7.62 -33.26 14.03
N SER A 463 -7.09 -33.93 15.05
CA SER A 463 -7.26 -33.56 16.45
C SER A 463 -7.33 -32.04 16.54
N ILE A 464 -8.48 -31.49 16.93
CA ILE A 464 -8.71 -30.04 16.93
C ILE A 464 -7.53 -29.41 17.65
N LYS A 465 -6.68 -28.67 16.93
CA LYS A 465 -5.50 -28.11 17.59
C LYS A 465 -6.03 -27.07 18.56
N ALA A 466 -5.42 -26.97 19.73
CA ALA A 466 -5.82 -25.96 20.70
C ALA A 466 -5.73 -24.53 20.12
N SER A 467 -4.87 -24.32 19.11
CA SER A 467 -4.79 -23.12 18.24
C SER A 467 -6.07 -22.83 17.45
N ASP A 468 -6.86 -23.85 17.13
CA ASP A 468 -8.07 -23.71 16.34
C ASP A 468 -9.27 -23.40 17.26
N VAL A 469 -9.27 -23.90 18.51
CA VAL A 469 -10.34 -23.62 19.49
C VAL A 469 -10.16 -22.28 20.23
N SER A 470 -8.94 -21.84 20.50
CA SER A 470 -8.68 -20.52 21.11
C SER A 470 -7.41 -19.92 20.50
N PRO A 471 -7.46 -19.37 19.27
CA PRO A 471 -6.28 -18.84 18.58
C PRO A 471 -5.68 -17.66 19.34
N ASP A 472 -6.56 -16.89 20.00
CA ASP A 472 -6.23 -15.74 20.84
C ASP A 472 -5.41 -16.13 22.06
N LEU A 473 -5.56 -17.38 22.54
CA LEU A 473 -4.80 -17.95 23.66
C LEU A 473 -3.58 -18.73 23.15
N PHE A 474 -3.79 -19.58 22.14
CA PHE A 474 -2.83 -20.47 21.49
C PHE A 474 -2.22 -19.82 20.24
N VAL A 475 -1.68 -18.61 20.41
CA VAL A 475 -1.06 -17.79 19.35
C VAL A 475 0.21 -18.43 18.76
N THR A 476 0.67 -17.93 17.61
CA THR A 476 1.94 -18.35 17.00
C THR A 476 3.06 -18.30 18.05
N LEU A 477 3.82 -19.40 18.17
CA LEU A 477 4.85 -19.62 19.21
C LEU A 477 4.33 -19.96 20.62
N TYR A 478 3.08 -20.39 20.78
CA TYR A 478 2.56 -20.94 22.05
C TYR A 478 3.47 -21.99 22.70
N THR A 479 4.14 -22.78 21.85
CA THR A 479 5.15 -23.78 22.22
C THR A 479 6.32 -23.23 23.04
N ARG A 480 6.56 -21.90 23.01
CA ARG A 480 7.54 -21.20 23.87
C ARG A 480 7.10 -21.13 25.34
N ASN A 481 5.80 -21.01 25.62
CA ASN A 481 5.26 -21.05 26.99
C ASN A 481 5.04 -22.50 27.45
N CYS A 482 4.51 -23.35 26.57
CA CYS A 482 4.13 -24.73 26.85
C CYS A 482 4.48 -25.64 25.68
N LYS A 483 5.53 -26.47 25.82
CA LYS A 483 6.00 -27.38 24.76
C LYS A 483 4.87 -28.33 24.30
N PRO A 484 4.88 -28.82 23.04
CA PRO A 484 3.80 -29.65 22.50
C PRO A 484 3.39 -30.83 23.39
N ALA A 485 4.35 -31.57 23.95
CA ALA A 485 4.11 -32.72 24.84
C ALA A 485 3.40 -32.35 26.17
N ARG A 486 3.36 -31.07 26.53
CA ARG A 486 2.75 -30.53 27.75
C ARG A 486 1.49 -29.72 27.45
N MET A 487 1.02 -29.67 26.21
CA MET A 487 -0.17 -28.90 25.87
C MET A 487 -1.43 -29.62 26.38
N PRO A 488 -2.31 -28.93 27.11
CA PRO A 488 -3.58 -29.50 27.51
C PRO A 488 -4.53 -29.57 26.31
N VAL A 489 -5.45 -30.52 26.37
CA VAL A 489 -6.53 -30.68 25.40
C VAL A 489 -7.78 -30.02 25.95
N ILE A 490 -8.53 -29.35 25.09
CA ILE A 490 -9.82 -28.73 25.43
C ILE A 490 -10.91 -29.80 25.34
N VAL A 491 -11.76 -29.87 26.36
CA VAL A 491 -12.89 -30.81 26.44
C VAL A 491 -14.18 -30.06 26.75
N SER A 492 -15.32 -30.71 26.47
CA SER A 492 -16.63 -30.18 26.86
C SER A 492 -16.83 -30.23 28.38
N GLU A 493 -17.84 -29.55 28.90
CA GLU A 493 -18.18 -29.58 30.33
C GLU A 493 -18.60 -30.98 30.78
N GLU A 494 -19.35 -31.71 29.96
CA GLU A 494 -19.77 -33.10 30.22
C GLU A 494 -18.54 -34.05 30.27
N ASP A 495 -17.65 -33.93 29.28
CA ASP A 495 -16.39 -34.68 29.23
C ASP A 495 -15.46 -34.32 30.41
N ALA A 496 -15.49 -33.06 30.85
CA ALA A 496 -14.73 -32.58 32.01
C ALA A 496 -15.24 -33.21 33.32
N VAL A 497 -16.56 -33.29 33.49
CA VAL A 497 -17.19 -33.98 34.64
C VAL A 497 -16.83 -35.46 34.63
N GLN A 498 -16.87 -36.12 33.46
CA GLN A 498 -16.45 -37.52 33.33
C GLN A 498 -14.96 -37.70 33.63
N ALA A 499 -14.08 -36.87 33.06
CA ALA A 499 -12.65 -36.91 33.31
C ALA A 499 -12.31 -36.69 34.80
N GLN A 500 -13.06 -35.82 35.47
CA GLN A 500 -12.92 -35.59 36.91
C GLN A 500 -13.39 -36.79 37.74
N ALA A 501 -14.47 -37.47 37.33
CA ALA A 501 -14.92 -38.72 37.94
C ALA A 501 -13.92 -39.88 37.73
N GLU A 502 -13.20 -39.87 36.62
CA GLU A 502 -12.07 -40.78 36.33
C GLU A 502 -10.76 -40.39 37.07
N GLY A 503 -10.77 -39.35 37.89
CA GLY A 503 -9.63 -38.90 38.68
C GLY A 503 -8.57 -38.10 37.91
N LYS A 504 -8.87 -37.63 36.69
CA LYS A 504 -7.98 -36.77 35.90
C LYS A 504 -8.00 -35.33 36.40
N SER A 505 -6.89 -34.62 36.23
CA SER A 505 -6.80 -33.19 36.57
C SER A 505 -7.53 -32.34 35.53
N VAL A 506 -8.60 -31.68 35.95
CA VAL A 506 -9.41 -30.78 35.11
C VAL A 506 -9.21 -29.35 35.57
N MET A 507 -9.10 -28.41 34.63
CA MET A 507 -9.00 -26.97 34.94
C MET A 507 -9.89 -26.16 34.00
N LYS A 508 -10.74 -25.31 34.57
CA LYS A 508 -11.51 -24.29 33.82
C LYS A 508 -10.66 -23.04 33.63
N PHE A 509 -10.48 -22.58 32.41
CA PHE A 509 -9.65 -21.41 32.09
C PHE A 509 -10.23 -20.62 30.90
N PRO A 510 -10.23 -19.27 30.88
CA PRO A 510 -9.97 -18.36 32.00
C PRO A 510 -10.89 -18.60 33.21
N ARG A 511 -10.54 -18.03 34.37
CA ARG A 511 -11.30 -18.25 35.62
C ARG A 511 -12.63 -17.51 35.60
N ASP A 512 -13.51 -17.82 36.55
CA ASP A 512 -14.76 -17.09 36.75
C ASP A 512 -14.49 -15.66 37.25
N ARG A 513 -15.43 -14.74 37.00
CA ARG A 513 -15.36 -13.39 37.61
C ARG A 513 -15.48 -13.53 39.13
N PRO A 514 -14.58 -12.92 39.91
CA PRO A 514 -14.74 -12.87 41.35
C PRO A 514 -16.09 -12.24 41.74
N ASP A 515 -16.77 -12.81 42.73
CA ASP A 515 -18.03 -12.26 43.27
C ASP A 515 -17.82 -10.95 44.07
N ASP A 516 -16.57 -10.69 44.49
CA ASP A 516 -16.16 -9.47 45.20
C ASP A 516 -15.85 -8.34 44.19
N PRO A 517 -16.59 -7.22 44.18
CA PRO A 517 -16.36 -6.11 43.26
C PRO A 517 -14.99 -5.43 43.41
N ASP A 518 -14.35 -5.55 44.57
CA ASP A 518 -13.05 -4.93 44.87
C ASP A 518 -11.85 -5.87 44.57
N ALA A 519 -12.11 -7.12 44.16
CA ALA A 519 -11.06 -8.07 43.80
C ALA A 519 -10.37 -7.71 42.47
N PHE A 520 -9.06 -8.01 42.38
CA PHE A 520 -8.29 -7.80 41.16
C PHE A 520 -8.84 -8.63 40.00
N ASN A 521 -9.30 -7.96 38.94
CA ASN A 521 -9.87 -8.58 37.74
C ASN A 521 -8.83 -8.74 36.63
N PHE A 522 -8.79 -9.92 36.02
CA PHE A 522 -8.04 -10.15 34.79
C PHE A 522 -8.94 -9.89 33.56
N PRO A 523 -8.36 -9.48 32.41
CA PRO A 523 -9.14 -9.03 31.24
C PRO A 523 -10.16 -10.03 30.70
N MET A 524 -9.90 -11.33 30.86
CA MET A 524 -10.74 -12.42 30.37
C MET A 524 -11.50 -13.16 31.48
N ASP A 525 -11.59 -12.60 32.69
CA ASP A 525 -12.36 -13.22 33.77
C ASP A 525 -13.84 -13.38 33.33
N GLY A 526 -14.33 -14.62 33.39
CA GLY A 526 -15.68 -15.02 32.96
C GLY A 526 -15.91 -15.05 31.44
N GLU A 527 -14.89 -14.81 30.61
CA GLU A 527 -15.03 -14.75 29.15
C GLU A 527 -14.18 -15.82 28.44
N GLY A 528 -14.73 -16.44 27.38
CA GLY A 528 -14.01 -17.43 26.57
C GLY A 528 -13.56 -18.68 27.33
N GLN A 529 -14.30 -19.07 28.38
CA GLN A 529 -13.94 -20.15 29.29
C GLN A 529 -14.06 -21.52 28.64
N ASN A 530 -13.05 -22.36 28.84
CA ASN A 530 -13.03 -23.74 28.38
C ASN A 530 -12.51 -24.67 29.49
N TYR A 531 -12.82 -25.97 29.39
CA TYR A 531 -12.27 -26.99 30.28
C TYR A 531 -11.06 -27.66 29.63
N TYR A 532 -9.99 -27.80 30.42
CA TYR A 532 -8.72 -28.35 29.97
C TYR A 532 -8.38 -29.62 30.74
N VAL A 533 -7.87 -30.62 30.02
CA VAL A 533 -7.36 -31.89 30.56
C VAL A 533 -5.99 -32.23 29.98
N CYS A 534 -5.22 -33.03 30.71
CA CYS A 534 -3.91 -33.51 30.26
C CYS A 534 -3.95 -35.00 29.97
N ASN A 535 -3.75 -35.36 28.71
CA ASN A 535 -3.79 -36.76 28.26
C ASN A 535 -2.40 -37.44 28.28
N ASN A 536 -1.32 -36.69 28.51
CA ASN A 536 0.03 -37.24 28.58
C ASN A 536 0.31 -37.85 29.97
N PRO A 537 0.62 -39.15 30.09
CA PRO A 537 0.91 -39.80 31.38
C PRO A 537 2.09 -39.19 32.16
N GLU A 538 3.07 -38.59 31.48
CA GLU A 538 4.23 -37.92 32.11
C GLU A 538 3.84 -36.58 32.75
N TYR A 539 2.77 -35.94 32.25
CA TYR A 539 2.31 -34.62 32.68
C TYR A 539 0.81 -34.63 33.00
N PRO A 540 0.34 -35.40 34.00
CA PRO A 540 -1.09 -35.64 34.20
C PRO A 540 -1.84 -34.46 34.84
N TYR A 541 -1.15 -33.42 35.32
CA TYR A 541 -1.76 -32.33 36.06
C TYR A 541 -1.91 -31.05 35.24
N THR A 542 -3.11 -30.50 35.20
CA THR A 542 -3.41 -29.20 34.60
C THR A 542 -2.99 -28.05 35.52
N GLY A 543 -2.51 -26.97 34.93
CA GLY A 543 -2.12 -25.77 35.66
C GLY A 543 -1.88 -24.59 34.72
N ILE A 544 -1.39 -23.47 35.29
CA ILE A 544 -1.16 -22.24 34.53
C ILE A 544 0.31 -21.80 34.55
N ARG A 545 0.73 -21.11 33.50
CA ARG A 545 2.01 -20.41 33.38
C ARG A 545 1.79 -18.95 33.08
N ILE A 546 2.71 -18.09 33.49
CA ILE A 546 2.70 -16.69 33.06
C ILE A 546 2.86 -16.65 31.54
N ASN A 547 1.97 -15.93 30.86
CA ASN A 547 2.05 -15.74 29.43
C ASN A 547 3.17 -14.76 29.08
N LYS A 548 4.00 -15.10 28.10
CA LYS A 548 5.09 -14.26 27.59
C LYS A 548 4.95 -13.93 26.10
N LEU A 549 3.78 -14.17 25.52
CA LEU A 549 3.49 -13.98 24.10
C LEU A 549 2.71 -12.68 23.89
N LYS A 550 2.49 -12.31 22.63
CA LYS A 550 1.85 -11.04 22.24
C LYS A 550 0.45 -10.82 22.83
N ASN A 551 -0.23 -11.89 23.23
CA ASN A 551 -1.55 -11.87 23.86
C ASN A 551 -1.51 -11.82 25.39
N ALA A 552 -0.36 -11.55 26.01
CA ALA A 552 -0.22 -11.57 27.48
C ALA A 552 -0.94 -10.42 28.20
N ASP A 553 -1.23 -9.34 27.49
CA ASP A 553 -2.08 -8.23 27.93
C ASP A 553 -3.55 -8.64 28.06
N VAL A 554 -4.01 -9.58 27.24
CA VAL A 554 -5.37 -10.15 27.28
C VAL A 554 -5.42 -11.42 28.16
N TYR A 555 -4.42 -12.29 28.03
CA TYR A 555 -4.26 -13.51 28.80
C TYR A 555 -2.95 -13.49 29.58
N PRO A 556 -2.89 -12.92 30.80
CA PRO A 556 -1.65 -12.85 31.60
C PRO A 556 -1.09 -14.22 32.00
N TYR A 557 -1.94 -15.25 31.94
CA TYR A 557 -1.58 -16.65 32.17
C TYR A 557 -2.04 -17.52 30.98
N VAL A 558 -1.43 -18.69 30.81
CA VAL A 558 -1.82 -19.70 29.81
C VAL A 558 -1.88 -21.11 30.41
N PRO A 559 -2.77 -21.99 29.94
CA PRO A 559 -2.91 -23.35 30.44
C PRO A 559 -1.78 -24.27 29.96
N CYS A 560 -1.25 -25.12 30.84
CA CYS A 560 -0.19 -26.09 30.53
C CYS A 560 -0.30 -27.34 31.41
N CYS A 561 0.28 -28.46 30.96
CA CYS A 561 0.37 -29.72 31.71
C CYS A 561 1.69 -29.85 32.47
N PHE A 562 1.63 -30.47 33.65
CA PHE A 562 2.74 -30.58 34.61
C PHE A 562 2.82 -31.99 35.22
N GLU A 563 4.03 -32.35 35.65
CA GLU A 563 4.34 -33.63 36.33
C GLU A 563 3.72 -33.71 37.74
N ARG A 564 3.40 -32.55 38.34
CA ARG A 564 2.88 -32.44 39.72
C ARG A 564 1.72 -31.47 39.77
N ASP A 565 0.84 -31.64 40.75
CA ASP A 565 -0.30 -30.75 41.00
C ASP A 565 0.15 -29.30 41.24
N GLN A 566 -0.45 -28.36 40.51
CA GLN A 566 -0.13 -26.93 40.56
C GLN A 566 -1.05 -26.12 41.48
N ARG A 567 -2.14 -26.69 42.00
CA ARG A 567 -3.17 -25.95 42.75
C ARG A 567 -2.65 -25.22 43.99
N LYS A 568 -1.59 -25.74 44.62
CA LYS A 568 -0.94 -25.13 45.80
C LYS A 568 0.22 -24.17 45.47
N LYS A 569 0.50 -23.89 44.20
CA LYS A 569 1.61 -23.01 43.79
C LYS A 569 1.17 -21.55 43.79
N THR A 570 2.06 -20.67 44.24
CA THR A 570 1.81 -19.23 44.38
C THR A 570 1.20 -18.57 43.15
N LYS A 571 1.59 -18.98 41.94
CA LYS A 571 1.03 -18.45 40.69
C LYS A 571 -0.40 -18.91 40.41
N TYR A 572 -0.71 -20.17 40.72
CA TYR A 572 -2.05 -20.72 40.59
C TYR A 572 -2.99 -20.07 41.60
N LEU A 573 -2.53 -19.94 42.85
CA LEU A 573 -3.25 -19.28 43.93
C LEU A 573 -3.44 -17.77 43.68
N HIS A 574 -2.44 -17.08 43.11
CA HIS A 574 -2.61 -15.68 42.71
C HIS A 574 -3.70 -15.53 41.65
N TYR A 575 -3.68 -16.41 40.64
CA TYR A 575 -4.66 -16.34 39.57
C TYR A 575 -6.07 -16.75 40.03
N TYR A 576 -6.27 -17.89 40.68
CA TYR A 576 -7.62 -18.35 41.04
C TYR A 576 -8.13 -17.84 42.39
N GLU A 577 -7.25 -17.53 43.34
CA GLU A 577 -7.61 -17.14 44.72
C GLU A 577 -7.19 -15.70 45.08
N GLY A 578 -6.61 -14.93 44.14
CA GLY A 578 -6.25 -13.52 44.36
C GLY A 578 -5.10 -13.26 45.35
N LYS A 579 -4.33 -14.28 45.74
CA LYS A 579 -3.23 -14.12 46.72
C LYS A 579 -2.04 -13.37 46.13
N GLU A 580 -1.63 -12.26 46.75
CA GLU A 580 -0.51 -11.42 46.27
C GLU A 580 0.80 -12.19 46.03
N LEU A 581 1.47 -11.85 44.92
CA LEU A 581 2.79 -12.38 44.60
C LEU A 581 3.85 -11.67 45.45
N ILE A 582 4.26 -12.29 46.56
CA ILE A 582 5.41 -11.81 47.35
C ILE A 582 6.68 -11.93 46.48
N ALA A 583 7.15 -10.79 45.96
CA ALA A 583 8.39 -10.71 45.22
C ALA A 583 9.58 -10.85 46.18
N VAL A 584 10.23 -12.01 46.18
CA VAL A 584 11.52 -12.16 46.85
C VAL A 584 12.57 -11.49 45.96
N GLU A 585 13.00 -10.28 46.32
CA GLU A 585 14.19 -9.67 45.75
C GLU A 585 15.41 -10.54 46.06
N LYS A 586 15.86 -11.28 45.06
CA LYS A 586 17.21 -11.84 45.05
C LYS A 586 18.14 -10.86 44.33
N LYS A 587 18.91 -10.10 45.10
CA LYS A 587 20.17 -9.51 44.62
C LYS A 587 21.12 -10.64 44.24
N GLN A 588 21.20 -10.96 42.95
CA GLN A 588 22.27 -11.76 42.39
C GLN A 588 22.58 -11.25 40.98
N HIS A 589 23.83 -10.83 40.75
CA HIS A 589 24.34 -10.34 39.47
C HIS A 589 24.41 -11.50 38.48
N ASN A 590 23.31 -11.76 37.77
CA ASN A 590 23.29 -12.69 36.64
C ASN A 590 23.31 -11.87 35.35
N ILE A 591 24.32 -12.13 34.50
CA ILE A 591 24.36 -11.62 33.13
C ILE A 591 23.08 -12.07 32.43
N ILE A 592 22.27 -11.10 31.98
CA ILE A 592 21.03 -11.36 31.29
C ILE A 592 21.34 -11.94 29.92
N ARG A 593 20.93 -13.20 29.70
CA ARG A 593 21.03 -13.88 28.39
C ARG A 593 19.88 -13.59 27.43
N THR A 594 18.86 -12.88 27.91
CA THR A 594 17.68 -12.51 27.11
C THR A 594 17.87 -11.14 26.48
N ASP A 595 17.04 -10.84 25.49
CA ASP A 595 17.16 -9.64 24.65
C ASP A 595 16.59 -8.38 25.30
N LYS A 596 16.37 -8.42 26.61
CA LYS A 596 15.72 -7.34 27.34
C LYS A 596 16.53 -6.06 27.30
N ILE A 597 15.85 -4.91 27.33
CA ILE A 597 16.53 -3.66 27.65
C ILE A 597 17.09 -3.78 29.06
N LEU A 598 18.39 -3.57 29.20
CA LEU A 598 19.07 -3.68 30.48
C LEU A 598 18.78 -2.45 31.32
N LYS A 599 18.46 -2.68 32.60
CA LYS A 599 18.37 -1.60 33.58
C LYS A 599 19.76 -0.98 33.80
N TYR A 600 19.78 0.21 34.39
CA TYR A 600 21.01 0.87 34.79
C TYR A 600 21.94 -0.08 35.57
N ASN A 601 23.21 -0.15 35.15
CA ASN A 601 24.26 -1.03 35.71
C ASN A 601 23.98 -2.54 35.65
N GLN A 602 23.03 -2.96 34.82
CA GLN A 602 22.81 -4.36 34.50
C GLN A 602 23.64 -4.78 33.28
N PHE A 603 24.07 -6.04 33.26
CA PHE A 603 24.87 -6.62 32.18
C PHE A 603 24.09 -7.70 31.43
N GLY A 604 24.32 -7.81 30.13
CA GLY A 604 23.71 -8.84 29.28
C GLY A 604 24.65 -9.33 28.18
N THR A 605 24.31 -10.48 27.60
CA THR A 605 25.04 -11.05 26.47
C THR A 605 24.73 -10.31 25.18
N LEU A 606 25.67 -10.36 24.22
CA LEU A 606 25.44 -9.89 22.86
C LEU A 606 24.70 -11.00 22.06
N PRO A 607 24.09 -10.68 20.91
CA PRO A 607 23.67 -11.71 19.95
C PRO A 607 24.84 -12.62 19.57
N LEU A 608 24.58 -13.92 19.39
CA LEU A 608 25.60 -14.95 19.22
C LEU A 608 26.59 -14.62 18.08
N ASN A 609 26.11 -14.05 16.99
CA ASN A 609 26.95 -13.67 15.87
C ASN A 609 27.88 -12.48 16.18
N LEU A 610 27.44 -11.52 17.01
CA LEU A 610 28.30 -10.45 17.53
C LEU A 610 29.27 -10.97 18.60
N GLU A 611 28.85 -11.89 19.47
CA GLU A 611 29.77 -12.58 20.38
C GLU A 611 30.89 -13.28 19.60
N ASN A 612 30.51 -14.04 18.56
CA ASN A 612 31.47 -14.69 17.67
C ASN A 612 32.38 -13.68 16.95
N LEU A 613 31.86 -12.53 16.50
CA LEU A 613 32.67 -11.46 15.94
C LEU A 613 33.70 -10.96 16.96
N PHE A 614 33.28 -10.67 18.20
CA PHE A 614 34.17 -10.20 19.26
C PHE A 614 35.23 -11.25 19.66
N VAL A 615 34.87 -12.53 19.64
CA VAL A 615 35.82 -13.66 19.83
C VAL A 615 36.84 -13.74 18.69
N ILE A 616 36.44 -13.47 17.45
CA ILE A 616 37.35 -13.47 16.29
C ILE A 616 38.32 -12.28 16.36
N ILE A 617 37.83 -11.09 16.70
CA ILE A 617 38.64 -9.86 16.69
C ILE A 617 39.49 -9.69 17.95
N ASP A 618 39.14 -10.33 19.06
CA ASP A 618 39.87 -10.29 20.33
C ASP A 618 39.82 -11.66 21.03
N PRO A 619 40.64 -12.63 20.57
CA PRO A 619 40.52 -14.04 20.96
C PRO A 619 41.06 -14.38 22.36
N ASP A 620 41.37 -13.39 23.21
CA ASP A 620 41.88 -13.66 24.56
C ASP A 620 40.75 -14.25 25.44
N PRO A 621 40.83 -15.53 25.82
CA PRO A 621 39.76 -16.22 26.55
C PRO A 621 39.59 -15.72 28.00
N LYS A 622 40.41 -14.76 28.45
CA LYS A 622 40.25 -14.09 29.75
C LYS A 622 39.22 -12.96 29.71
N TYR A 623 38.79 -12.55 28.51
CA TYR A 623 37.87 -11.43 28.34
C TYR A 623 36.64 -11.84 27.55
N GLU A 624 35.50 -11.30 27.96
CA GLU A 624 34.22 -11.41 27.26
C GLU A 624 33.71 -10.01 26.94
N TYR A 625 32.98 -9.87 25.84
CA TYR A 625 32.30 -8.64 25.48
C TYR A 625 30.83 -8.76 25.86
N VAL A 626 30.35 -7.82 26.68
CA VAL A 626 28.97 -7.80 27.20
C VAL A 626 28.38 -6.42 27.00
N ARG A 627 27.05 -6.35 26.97
CA ARG A 627 26.30 -5.08 26.92
C ARG A 627 25.97 -4.62 28.33
N LYS A 628 26.12 -3.32 28.61
CA LYS A 628 25.79 -2.65 29.88
C LYS A 628 24.64 -1.67 29.66
N GLY A 629 23.61 -1.79 30.51
CA GLY A 629 22.44 -0.91 30.50
C GLY A 629 22.67 0.45 31.15
N VAL A 630 22.03 1.47 30.58
CA VAL A 630 21.90 2.84 31.12
C VAL A 630 20.43 3.11 31.48
N TYR A 631 20.12 4.27 32.06
CA TYR A 631 18.72 4.66 32.30
C TYR A 631 17.94 4.74 30.98
N LYS A 632 16.66 4.32 31.02
CA LYS A 632 15.82 4.23 29.81
C LYS A 632 15.42 5.63 29.39
N SER A 633 15.89 6.07 28.23
CA SER A 633 15.70 7.45 27.80
C SER A 633 15.84 7.59 26.28
N LYS A 634 15.14 8.59 25.73
CA LYS A 634 15.33 9.03 24.35
C LYS A 634 16.73 9.60 24.09
N ASN A 635 17.46 9.97 25.15
CA ASN A 635 18.84 10.43 25.15
C ASN A 635 19.85 9.32 25.52
N SER A 636 19.44 8.05 25.49
CA SER A 636 20.30 6.92 25.84
C SER A 636 21.61 6.86 25.04
N PHE A 637 21.63 7.36 23.81
CA PHE A 637 22.86 7.45 23.03
C PHE A 637 23.89 8.41 23.65
N ILE A 638 23.44 9.60 24.10
CA ILE A 638 24.31 10.56 24.80
C ILE A 638 24.82 9.92 26.09
N ASN A 639 23.93 9.26 26.82
CA ASN A 639 24.24 8.61 28.10
C ASN A 639 25.34 7.55 27.96
N VAL A 640 25.24 6.63 26.99
CA VAL A 640 26.26 5.58 26.82
C VAL A 640 27.63 6.14 26.43
N VAL A 641 27.69 7.23 25.65
CA VAL A 641 28.95 7.88 25.28
C VAL A 641 29.56 8.59 26.48
N MET A 642 28.76 9.32 27.26
CA MET A 642 29.24 9.96 28.48
C MET A 642 29.71 8.91 29.50
N GLU A 643 28.97 7.81 29.70
CA GLU A 643 29.39 6.75 30.63
C GLU A 643 30.70 6.07 30.18
N ALA A 644 30.91 5.89 28.87
CA ALA A 644 32.15 5.33 28.33
C ALA A 644 33.39 6.22 28.57
N LEU A 645 33.15 7.51 28.77
CA LEU A 645 34.15 8.55 29.01
C LEU A 645 33.91 9.22 30.37
N ASN A 646 33.47 8.44 31.37
CA ASN A 646 33.14 8.98 32.69
C ASN A 646 34.32 9.75 33.33
N ASP A 647 35.54 9.37 33.01
CA ASP A 647 36.76 10.06 33.44
C ASP A 647 36.84 11.52 32.96
N GLU A 648 36.09 11.89 31.92
CA GLU A 648 35.97 13.26 31.41
C GLU A 648 34.60 13.90 31.65
N THR A 649 33.54 13.10 31.81
CA THR A 649 32.16 13.60 31.87
C THR A 649 31.52 13.58 33.24
N GLU A 650 32.08 12.80 34.19
CA GLU A 650 31.57 12.65 35.56
C GLU A 650 30.09 12.21 35.65
N ILE A 651 29.52 11.65 34.56
CA ILE A 651 28.09 11.31 34.46
C ILE A 651 27.66 10.22 35.45
N LEU A 652 28.59 9.35 35.87
CA LEU A 652 28.34 8.29 36.85
C LEU A 652 28.26 8.84 38.28
N ASP A 653 28.76 10.04 38.54
CA ASP A 653 28.71 10.71 39.85
C ASP A 653 27.35 11.42 40.07
N ILE A 654 26.54 11.54 39.00
CA ILE A 654 25.17 12.06 39.06
C ILE A 654 24.22 10.93 39.46
N ASP A 655 23.74 11.00 40.71
CA ASP A 655 22.78 10.07 41.30
C ASP A 655 21.33 10.48 40.99
N GLY A 656 20.55 9.52 40.47
CA GLY A 656 19.12 9.70 40.17
C GLY A 656 18.81 9.81 38.68
N GLU A 657 17.72 9.16 38.26
CA GLU A 657 17.30 9.09 36.85
C GLU A 657 16.93 10.47 36.28
N GLU A 658 16.20 11.29 37.06
CA GLU A 658 15.73 12.62 36.65
C GLU A 658 16.89 13.61 36.48
N ALA A 659 17.75 13.74 37.50
CA ALA A 659 18.92 14.65 37.43
C ALA A 659 19.89 14.28 36.30
N ARG A 660 20.04 12.97 36.02
CA ARG A 660 20.83 12.52 34.87
C ARG A 660 20.17 12.89 33.56
N GLU A 661 18.86 12.71 33.42
CA GLU A 661 18.13 13.09 32.21
C GLU A 661 18.22 14.60 31.92
N ASP A 662 18.12 15.45 32.96
CA ASP A 662 18.32 16.90 32.82
C ASP A 662 19.70 17.24 32.24
N THR A 663 20.75 16.59 32.76
CA THR A 663 22.13 16.77 32.27
C THR A 663 22.27 16.34 30.80
N LEU A 664 21.64 15.22 30.42
CA LEU A 664 21.66 14.74 29.03
C LEU A 664 20.91 15.71 28.09
N MET A 665 19.81 16.30 28.57
CA MET A 665 19.04 17.27 27.82
C MET A 665 19.80 18.60 27.64
N GLU A 666 20.53 19.04 28.66
CA GLU A 666 21.42 20.21 28.55
C GLU A 666 22.50 20.01 27.47
N GLU A 667 23.18 18.85 27.46
CA GLU A 667 24.14 18.52 26.41
C GLU A 667 23.47 18.43 25.03
N ARG A 668 22.29 17.81 24.94
CA ARG A 668 21.52 17.72 23.70
C ARG A 668 21.21 19.10 23.12
N VAL A 669 20.67 20.02 23.94
CA VAL A 669 20.35 21.39 23.52
C VAL A 669 21.61 22.17 23.16
N ALA A 670 22.75 21.91 23.83
CA ALA A 670 24.02 22.55 23.49
C ALA A 670 24.50 22.25 22.06
N PHE A 671 24.07 21.13 21.45
CA PHE A 671 24.36 20.80 20.05
C PHE A 671 23.55 21.62 19.03
N ALA A 672 22.44 22.24 19.42
CA ALA A 672 21.49 22.94 18.55
C ALA A 672 21.99 24.32 18.05
N LYS A 673 23.27 24.42 17.66
CA LYS A 673 23.92 25.66 17.21
C LYS A 673 24.23 25.60 15.72
N LYS A 674 24.01 26.71 14.99
CA LYS A 674 24.21 26.81 13.52
C LYS A 674 25.62 26.44 13.02
N ASN A 675 26.63 26.48 13.87
CA ASN A 675 28.01 26.09 13.55
C ASN A 675 28.37 24.65 13.98
N ILE A 676 27.50 23.99 14.76
CA ILE A 676 27.71 22.62 15.26
C ILE A 676 26.89 21.63 14.46
N VAL A 677 25.59 21.89 14.26
CA VAL A 677 24.70 20.99 13.52
C VAL A 677 25.13 20.61 12.09
N PRO A 678 25.97 21.40 11.37
CA PRO A 678 26.50 20.96 10.08
C PRO A 678 27.29 19.64 10.16
N LEU A 679 27.82 19.25 11.32
CA LEU A 679 28.49 17.95 11.52
C LEU A 679 27.60 16.76 11.11
N CYS A 680 26.29 16.85 11.35
CA CYS A 680 25.31 15.81 11.00
C CYS A 680 24.86 15.83 9.54
N ARG A 681 25.34 16.76 8.71
CA ARG A 681 24.81 16.90 7.35
C ARG A 681 25.12 15.70 6.45
N GLN A 682 26.12 14.91 6.79
CA GLN A 682 26.38 13.66 6.07
C GLN A 682 25.26 12.63 6.33
N GLU A 683 24.77 12.56 7.56
CA GLU A 683 23.74 11.62 8.00
C GLU A 683 22.32 12.15 7.74
N LEU A 684 22.17 13.47 7.76
CA LEU A 684 20.95 14.24 7.51
C LEU A 684 21.08 15.06 6.21
N TYR A 685 21.57 14.42 5.14
CA TYR A 685 21.87 15.05 3.83
C TYR A 685 20.66 15.74 3.19
N ASP A 686 19.47 15.29 3.53
CA ASP A 686 18.15 15.72 3.08
C ASP A 686 17.48 16.77 3.98
N LYS A 687 18.10 17.14 5.11
CA LYS A 687 17.55 18.14 6.05
C LYS A 687 18.36 19.44 6.04
N THR A 688 17.66 20.56 6.14
CA THR A 688 18.28 21.87 6.34
C THR A 688 18.79 22.03 7.77
N VAL A 689 19.80 22.90 7.96
CA VAL A 689 20.30 23.30 9.30
C VAL A 689 19.18 23.66 10.28
N LYS A 690 18.11 24.32 9.80
CA LYS A 690 16.98 24.71 10.65
C LYS A 690 16.13 23.51 11.10
N GLU A 691 15.90 22.54 10.21
CA GLU A 691 15.18 21.32 10.55
C GLU A 691 15.98 20.46 11.54
N ILE A 692 17.30 20.34 11.34
CA ILE A 692 18.18 19.59 12.24
C ILE A 692 18.18 20.19 13.66
N ILE A 693 18.26 21.53 13.77
CA ILE A 693 18.15 22.22 15.07
C ILE A 693 16.84 21.84 15.77
N LYS A 694 15.70 21.91 15.06
CA LYS A 694 14.40 21.55 15.64
C LYS A 694 14.34 20.08 16.09
N MET A 695 14.93 19.16 15.32
CA MET A 695 15.00 17.74 15.70
C MET A 695 15.83 17.53 16.98
N ILE A 696 16.94 18.24 17.12
CA ILE A 696 17.80 18.16 18.29
C ILE A 696 17.11 18.77 19.52
N GLU A 697 16.41 19.89 19.37
CA GLU A 697 15.72 20.56 20.48
C GLU A 697 14.47 19.83 20.98
N ASP A 698 13.86 18.97 20.16
CA ASP A 698 12.62 18.27 20.51
C ASP A 698 12.88 17.06 21.44
N PRO A 699 12.50 17.12 22.73
CA PRO A 699 12.70 16.02 23.66
C PRO A 699 11.90 14.77 23.30
N GLU A 700 10.84 14.91 22.48
CA GLU A 700 10.02 13.78 22.08
C GLU A 700 10.66 12.92 21.00
N VAL A 701 11.65 13.45 20.29
CA VAL A 701 12.43 12.75 19.26
C VAL A 701 13.53 11.92 19.93
N TYR A 702 13.63 10.65 19.56
CA TYR A 702 14.75 9.78 19.96
C TYR A 702 16.06 10.27 19.34
N PHE A 703 17.11 10.41 20.15
CA PHE A 703 18.41 10.90 19.71
C PHE A 703 19.20 9.78 19.02
N ASP A 704 18.77 9.46 17.79
CA ASP A 704 19.22 8.28 17.03
C ASP A 704 20.74 8.30 16.73
N PRO A 705 21.48 7.25 17.15
CA PRO A 705 22.92 7.16 16.88
C PRO A 705 23.29 7.16 15.40
N LYS A 706 22.43 6.64 14.52
CA LYS A 706 22.68 6.61 13.06
C LYS A 706 22.61 8.00 12.43
N LEU A 707 22.01 8.98 13.11
CA LEU A 707 21.83 10.35 12.63
C LEU A 707 22.80 11.34 13.31
N PHE A 708 23.14 11.11 14.58
CA PHE A 708 23.84 12.10 15.40
C PHE A 708 25.25 11.68 15.84
N VAL A 709 25.78 10.55 15.38
CA VAL A 709 27.10 10.03 15.80
C VAL A 709 28.23 11.05 15.70
N HIS A 710 28.28 11.80 14.60
CA HIS A 710 29.38 12.74 14.35
C HIS A 710 29.38 13.93 15.33
N LEU A 711 28.21 14.32 15.85
CA LEU A 711 28.14 15.35 16.90
C LEU A 711 28.87 14.90 18.16
N LEU A 712 28.65 13.65 18.59
CA LEU A 712 29.30 13.13 19.78
C LEU A 712 30.78 12.83 19.55
N GLU A 713 31.15 12.32 18.36
CA GLU A 713 32.56 12.14 18.00
C GLU A 713 33.36 13.46 18.08
N ASP A 714 32.78 14.58 17.62
CA ASP A 714 33.39 15.92 17.74
C ASP A 714 33.34 16.48 19.16
N ARG A 715 32.21 16.35 19.88
CA ARG A 715 32.02 16.89 21.24
C ARG A 715 32.93 16.23 22.28
N PHE A 716 33.11 14.91 22.16
CA PHE A 716 33.83 14.08 23.12
C PHE A 716 35.17 13.56 22.58
N ASP A 717 35.61 14.08 21.42
CA ASP A 717 36.91 13.79 20.82
C ASP A 717 37.22 12.27 20.76
N CYS A 718 36.26 11.51 20.22
CA CYS A 718 36.27 10.04 20.24
C CYS A 718 35.84 9.44 18.87
N ASN A 719 35.97 8.12 18.74
CA ASN A 719 35.43 7.33 17.64
C ASN A 719 34.31 6.44 18.17
N ILE A 720 33.17 6.44 17.50
CA ILE A 720 32.01 5.64 17.86
C ILE A 720 31.77 4.61 16.76
N PHE A 721 31.61 3.35 17.17
CA PHE A 721 31.22 2.23 16.29
C PHE A 721 29.85 1.72 16.72
N LEU A 722 28.92 1.72 15.78
CA LEU A 722 27.53 1.36 16.03
C LEU A 722 27.30 -0.11 15.74
N PHE A 723 26.59 -0.76 16.64
CA PHE A 723 26.07 -2.11 16.51
C PHE A 723 24.56 -2.06 16.76
N THR A 724 23.79 -2.87 16.05
CA THR A 724 22.34 -2.96 16.24
C THR A 724 21.89 -4.42 16.29
N ARG A 725 20.61 -4.64 16.63
CA ARG A 725 19.94 -5.94 16.54
C ARG A 725 18.86 -5.99 15.45
N LYS A 726 18.75 -7.12 14.75
CA LYS A 726 17.61 -7.52 13.89
C LYS A 726 17.06 -8.87 14.33
N ILE A 727 15.80 -8.93 14.78
CA ILE A 727 15.02 -10.12 15.17
C ILE A 727 15.78 -11.12 16.09
N LEU A 728 16.78 -11.85 15.60
CA LEU A 728 17.64 -12.78 16.36
C LEU A 728 19.15 -12.43 16.33
N ASP A 729 19.64 -11.70 15.33
CA ASP A 729 21.06 -11.43 15.09
C ASP A 729 21.46 -9.97 15.37
N GLY A 730 22.75 -9.72 15.55
CA GLY A 730 23.31 -8.35 15.65
C GLY A 730 24.23 -7.99 14.48
N GLU A 731 24.37 -6.72 14.15
CA GLU A 731 25.21 -6.26 13.03
C GLU A 731 25.99 -4.98 13.39
N MET A 732 27.15 -4.78 12.75
CA MET A 732 27.85 -3.49 12.77
C MET A 732 27.25 -2.58 11.69
N VAL A 733 26.94 -1.34 12.05
CA VAL A 733 26.16 -0.43 11.20
C VAL A 733 27.01 0.77 10.79
N LEU A 734 26.98 1.11 9.50
CA LEU A 734 27.39 2.44 9.05
C LEU A 734 26.25 3.43 9.33
N PRO A 735 26.55 4.65 9.81
CA PRO A 735 25.53 5.67 9.99
C PRO A 735 24.81 5.98 8.68
N ARG A 736 23.63 6.59 8.76
CA ARG A 736 22.82 6.91 7.57
C ARG A 736 23.66 7.75 6.60
N HIS A 737 23.63 7.46 5.31
CA HIS A 737 24.32 8.27 4.30
C HIS A 737 23.82 7.99 2.89
N LEU A 738 24.17 8.88 1.97
CA LEU A 738 24.00 8.68 0.53
C LEU A 738 25.37 8.50 -0.14
N GLN A 739 25.44 7.55 -1.07
CA GLN A 739 26.66 7.07 -1.75
C GLN A 739 27.70 6.46 -0.81
N ALA A 740 28.65 7.27 -0.34
CA ALA A 740 29.78 6.79 0.47
C ALA A 740 29.86 7.54 1.79
N TYR A 741 30.23 6.81 2.85
CA TYR A 741 30.41 7.38 4.18
C TYR A 741 31.85 7.87 4.37
N TYR A 742 32.05 9.19 4.51
CA TYR A 742 33.38 9.77 4.72
C TYR A 742 33.68 9.80 6.22
N LYS A 743 34.91 9.44 6.59
CA LYS A 743 35.39 9.47 7.97
C LYS A 743 36.77 10.09 8.06
N ASN A 744 36.96 11.02 8.97
CA ASN A 744 38.26 11.62 9.27
C ASN A 744 39.14 10.59 9.99
N ARG A 745 40.44 10.61 9.68
CA ARG A 745 41.44 9.79 10.35
C ARG A 745 41.74 10.39 11.71
N THR A 746 41.28 9.74 12.79
CA THR A 746 41.55 10.17 14.16
C THR A 746 42.26 9.05 14.95
N LYS A 747 43.16 9.41 15.88
CA LYS A 747 43.83 8.46 16.79
C LYS A 747 43.20 8.50 18.19
N LYS A 748 41.89 8.66 18.26
CA LYS A 748 41.13 8.91 19.49
C LYS A 748 40.61 7.63 20.14
N ARG A 749 40.09 7.75 21.37
CA ARG A 749 39.43 6.64 22.10
C ARG A 749 38.23 6.15 21.28
N CYS A 750 37.97 4.85 21.33
CA CYS A 750 36.95 4.15 20.58
C CYS A 750 35.88 3.63 21.53
N ILE A 751 34.61 3.81 21.16
CA ILE A 751 33.43 3.44 21.94
C ILE A 751 32.55 2.55 21.07
N TYR A 752 32.00 1.49 21.65
CA TYR A 752 31.14 0.54 20.96
C TYR A 752 29.72 0.65 21.51
N VAL A 753 28.80 1.13 20.68
CA VAL A 753 27.41 1.40 21.08
C VAL A 753 26.50 0.35 20.46
N TYR A 754 25.60 -0.22 21.27
CA TYR A 754 24.63 -1.22 20.86
C TYR A 754 23.20 -0.68 20.94
N GLU A 755 22.54 -0.52 19.81
CA GLU A 755 21.15 -0.08 19.72
C GLU A 755 20.19 -1.27 19.53
N HIS A 756 19.10 -1.32 20.31
CA HIS A 756 18.07 -2.34 20.11
C HIS A 756 16.71 -1.95 20.69
N MET A 757 15.64 -2.62 20.25
CA MET A 757 14.27 -2.40 20.73
C MET A 757 13.93 -3.21 22.00
N GLY A 758 14.88 -3.96 22.55
CA GLY A 758 14.58 -4.92 23.61
C GLY A 758 13.90 -6.18 23.12
N SER A 759 13.39 -6.95 24.08
CA SER A 759 12.45 -8.03 23.86
C SER A 759 11.02 -7.49 23.72
N GLU A 760 10.11 -8.29 23.17
CA GLU A 760 8.68 -7.93 23.12
C GLU A 760 8.11 -7.56 24.51
N SER A 761 8.68 -8.12 25.59
CA SER A 761 8.27 -7.81 26.98
C SER A 761 8.68 -6.44 27.49
N ASP A 762 9.51 -5.69 26.74
CA ASP A 762 9.93 -4.33 27.11
C ASP A 762 8.95 -3.26 26.65
N HIS A 763 7.96 -3.62 25.81
CA HIS A 763 6.95 -2.72 25.22
C HIS A 763 7.55 -1.40 24.70
N ALA A 764 8.75 -1.47 24.12
CA ALA A 764 9.50 -0.30 23.71
C ALA A 764 8.85 0.39 22.51
N LYS A 765 8.59 1.69 22.63
CA LYS A 765 8.09 2.55 21.53
C LYS A 765 9.22 3.16 20.70
N TYR A 766 10.44 3.15 21.24
CA TYR A 766 11.65 3.69 20.63
C TYR A 766 12.87 2.80 21.02
N PRO A 767 13.95 2.80 20.23
CA PRO A 767 15.15 2.01 20.52
C PRO A 767 15.90 2.52 21.75
N GLN A 768 16.70 1.66 22.37
CA GLN A 768 17.59 2.03 23.47
C GLN A 768 19.03 1.72 23.09
N CYS A 769 19.93 2.66 23.38
CA CYS A 769 21.37 2.44 23.32
C CYS A 769 21.92 1.84 24.63
N GLU A 770 22.80 0.86 24.49
CA GLU A 770 23.57 0.24 25.57
C GLU A 770 25.06 0.22 25.20
N LEU A 771 25.93 0.13 26.20
CA LEU A 771 27.37 0.18 25.99
C LEU A 771 27.96 -1.22 25.87
N ILE A 772 28.70 -1.51 24.80
CA ILE A 772 29.48 -2.75 24.71
C ILE A 772 30.80 -2.56 25.43
N ILE A 773 31.01 -3.34 26.48
CA ILE A 773 32.18 -3.27 27.35
C ILE A 773 32.99 -4.57 27.28
N LYS A 774 34.28 -4.48 27.58
CA LYS A 774 35.15 -5.66 27.73
C LYS A 774 35.31 -5.99 29.21
N TYR A 775 34.91 -7.20 29.57
CA TYR A 775 34.83 -7.70 30.94
C TYR A 775 35.84 -8.84 31.14
N ASN A 776 36.65 -8.80 32.20
CA ASN A 776 37.56 -9.89 32.54
C ASN A 776 36.85 -10.98 33.37
N THR A 777 36.78 -12.20 32.84
CA THR A 777 36.05 -13.32 33.47
C THR A 777 36.76 -13.92 34.68
N LYS A 778 38.04 -13.57 34.93
CA LYS A 778 38.90 -14.19 35.95
C LYS A 778 39.27 -13.26 37.13
N LYS A 779 38.89 -11.99 37.11
CA LYS A 779 39.17 -11.02 38.19
C LYS A 779 37.87 -10.39 38.71
N SER A 780 37.76 -10.16 40.02
CA SER A 780 36.63 -9.41 40.61
C SER A 780 36.63 -7.97 40.12
N ARG A 781 35.46 -7.49 39.65
CA ARG A 781 34.93 -6.12 39.42
C ARG A 781 35.81 -4.97 38.92
N ASP A 782 37.12 -4.98 39.08
CA ASP A 782 37.99 -3.81 38.89
C ASP A 782 38.68 -3.78 37.52
N ASN A 783 38.28 -4.62 36.57
CA ASN A 783 38.92 -4.70 35.26
C ASN A 783 37.90 -4.75 34.12
N VAL A 784 37.03 -3.73 34.09
CA VAL A 784 36.07 -3.46 33.01
C VAL A 784 36.61 -2.31 32.15
N GLN A 785 36.70 -2.52 30.84
CA GLN A 785 37.03 -1.45 29.89
C GLN A 785 35.74 -0.96 29.21
N PHE A 786 35.45 0.33 29.40
CA PHE A 786 34.27 1.01 28.85
C PHE A 786 34.55 1.73 27.51
N SER A 787 35.81 2.10 27.28
CA SER A 787 36.33 2.63 26.03
C SER A 787 37.68 1.99 25.70
N PHE A 788 38.08 2.07 24.44
CA PHE A 788 39.25 1.38 23.89
C PHE A 788 40.21 2.36 23.25
N THR A 789 41.51 2.17 23.41
CA THR A 789 42.48 2.97 22.66
C THR A 789 42.40 2.69 21.16
N TYR A 790 42.89 3.62 20.33
CA TYR A 790 42.98 3.43 18.88
C TYR A 790 43.71 2.13 18.48
N LYS A 791 44.69 1.69 19.29
CA LYS A 791 45.44 0.45 19.08
C LYS A 791 44.62 -0.79 19.44
N GLU A 792 43.93 -0.77 20.57
CA GLU A 792 43.06 -1.88 21.01
C GLU A 792 41.89 -2.09 20.04
N ALA A 793 41.34 -1.01 19.48
CA ALA A 793 40.25 -1.08 18.51
C ALA A 793 40.66 -1.44 17.07
N ARG A 794 41.91 -1.85 16.81
CA ARG A 794 42.44 -2.06 15.44
C ARG A 794 41.56 -2.97 14.59
N ASN A 795 41.11 -4.10 15.14
CA ASN A 795 40.37 -5.09 14.37
C ASN A 795 38.93 -4.63 14.08
N VAL A 796 38.25 -4.01 15.05
CA VAL A 796 36.95 -3.34 14.83
C VAL A 796 37.07 -2.25 13.77
N ARG A 797 38.11 -1.41 13.84
CA ARG A 797 38.37 -0.36 12.84
C ARG A 797 38.63 -0.93 11.45
N ASN A 798 39.35 -2.05 11.33
CA ASN A 798 39.59 -2.70 10.04
C ASN A 798 38.29 -3.23 9.44
N VAL A 799 37.42 -3.85 10.24
CA VAL A 799 36.08 -4.28 9.80
C VAL A 799 35.26 -3.07 9.35
N TYR A 800 35.18 -2.03 10.17
CA TYR A 800 34.46 -0.80 9.84
C TYR A 800 34.97 -0.13 8.55
N ASN A 801 36.30 -0.03 8.38
CA ASN A 801 36.90 0.56 7.18
C ASN A 801 36.65 -0.27 5.92
N ARG A 802 36.55 -1.61 6.04
CA ARG A 802 36.14 -2.48 4.94
C ARG A 802 34.67 -2.30 4.59
N LEU A 803 33.79 -2.18 5.58
CA LEU A 803 32.37 -1.85 5.36
C LEU A 803 32.21 -0.49 4.68
N ARG A 804 33.02 0.49 5.07
CA ARG A 804 33.04 1.84 4.49
C ARG A 804 33.66 1.89 3.09
N LYS A 805 34.35 0.83 2.64
CA LYS A 805 35.15 0.85 1.41
C LYS A 805 34.23 1.01 0.20
N ALA A 806 34.12 2.26 -0.25
CA ALA A 806 33.35 2.66 -1.42
C ALA A 806 34.28 3.26 -2.48
N TYR A 807 33.81 3.26 -3.72
CA TYR A 807 34.49 3.87 -4.85
C TYR A 807 33.72 5.12 -5.28
N ALA A 808 34.44 6.22 -5.49
CA ALA A 808 33.96 7.35 -6.26
C ALA A 808 34.60 7.25 -7.66
N LEU A 809 33.80 6.90 -8.66
CA LEU A 809 34.30 6.54 -10.00
C LEU A 809 35.33 5.40 -9.88
N ASN A 810 36.60 5.66 -10.21
CA ASN A 810 37.68 4.67 -10.20
C ASN A 810 38.61 4.81 -8.97
N SER A 811 38.24 5.63 -7.98
CA SER A 811 39.08 5.91 -6.80
C SER A 811 38.47 5.38 -5.51
N THR A 812 39.29 4.70 -4.70
CA THR A 812 38.89 4.25 -3.36
C THR A 812 38.77 5.43 -2.40
N ILE A 813 37.68 5.45 -1.64
CA ILE A 813 37.47 6.46 -0.61
C ILE A 813 38.21 6.03 0.66
N ASN A 814 39.26 6.78 1.00
CA ASN A 814 40.08 6.53 2.18
C ASN A 814 39.56 7.30 3.40
N GLU A 815 40.17 7.08 4.57
CA GLU A 815 39.99 8.02 5.70
C GLU A 815 40.57 9.37 5.32
N THR A 816 39.84 10.46 5.60
CA THR A 816 40.28 11.82 5.30
C THR A 816 41.35 12.27 6.28
N TYR A 817 42.48 12.74 5.78
CA TYR A 817 43.54 13.39 6.53
C TYR A 817 43.84 14.74 5.89
N MET A 818 43.32 15.81 6.50
CA MET A 818 43.49 17.19 6.05
C MET A 818 43.98 18.04 7.23
N PRO A 819 45.31 18.17 7.43
CA PRO A 819 45.86 18.94 8.52
C PRO A 819 45.76 20.43 8.20
N ILE A 820 44.71 21.10 8.69
CA ILE A 820 44.58 22.55 8.56
C ILE A 820 45.35 23.22 9.71
N ASP A 821 46.21 24.18 9.38
CA ASP A 821 46.96 24.95 10.37
C ASP A 821 45.98 25.73 11.28
N PRO A 822 46.09 25.62 12.62
CA PRO A 822 45.20 26.31 13.56
C PRO A 822 45.17 27.85 13.41
N SER A 823 46.21 28.45 12.83
CA SER A 823 46.25 29.89 12.52
C SER A 823 45.28 30.30 11.41
N ILE A 824 44.84 29.36 10.57
CA ILE A 824 43.91 29.61 9.48
C ILE A 824 42.47 29.45 9.96
N LYS A 825 41.74 30.57 10.02
CA LYS A 825 40.33 30.57 10.41
C LYS A 825 39.44 30.09 9.26
N ILE A 826 38.74 28.98 9.47
CA ILE A 826 37.68 28.53 8.56
C ILE A 826 36.39 29.27 8.91
N LYS A 827 35.85 30.04 7.97
CA LYS A 827 34.65 30.87 8.16
C LYS A 827 33.36 30.11 7.90
N SER A 828 33.33 29.29 6.85
CA SER A 828 32.15 28.52 6.43
C SER A 828 32.54 27.36 5.53
N GLN A 829 31.64 26.39 5.40
CA GLN A 829 31.76 25.28 4.46
C GLN A 829 30.55 25.21 3.53
N TRP A 830 30.74 24.76 2.29
CA TRP A 830 29.64 24.40 1.40
C TRP A 830 29.54 22.87 1.32
N ILE A 831 28.33 22.37 1.53
CA ILE A 831 28.01 20.95 1.63
C ILE A 831 27.12 20.58 0.43
N ASP A 832 27.47 19.51 -0.26
CA ASP A 832 26.73 19.04 -1.43
C ASP A 832 25.41 18.34 -1.05
N SER A 833 24.61 17.97 -2.05
CA SER A 833 23.33 17.27 -1.86
C SER A 833 23.49 15.86 -1.26
N TYR A 834 24.70 15.31 -1.23
CA TYR A 834 25.02 14.03 -0.59
C TYR A 834 25.51 14.22 0.85
N GLY A 835 25.51 15.46 1.37
CA GLY A 835 25.92 15.78 2.72
C GLY A 835 27.44 15.85 2.91
N LYS A 836 28.23 16.03 1.84
CA LYS A 836 29.70 16.05 1.90
C LYS A 836 30.24 17.46 1.67
N THR A 837 31.29 17.85 2.40
CA THR A 837 31.92 19.15 2.22
C THR A 837 32.80 19.15 0.98
N ARG A 838 32.56 20.10 0.07
CA ARG A 838 33.34 20.28 -1.18
C ARG A 838 34.11 21.59 -1.23
N ARG A 839 33.80 22.52 -0.33
CA ARG A 839 34.48 23.83 -0.28
C ARG A 839 34.57 24.35 1.14
N LEU A 840 35.75 24.87 1.47
CA LEU A 840 35.99 25.64 2.69
C LEU A 840 36.27 27.09 2.31
N ASN A 841 35.63 28.04 2.99
CA ASN A 841 35.99 29.45 2.88
C ASN A 841 36.84 29.80 4.10
N VAL A 842 38.11 30.10 3.87
CA VAL A 842 39.08 30.47 4.91
C VAL A 842 39.32 31.97 4.92
N VAL A 843 39.83 32.48 6.04
CA VAL A 843 40.28 33.86 6.18
C VAL A 843 41.79 33.87 6.28
N TYR A 844 42.45 34.60 5.39
CA TYR A 844 43.90 34.80 5.37
C TYR A 844 44.20 36.25 5.02
N ASN A 845 45.02 36.95 5.82
CA ASN A 845 45.30 38.38 5.67
C ASN A 845 44.03 39.25 5.47
N ASP A 846 43.00 39.01 6.30
CA ASP A 846 41.67 39.65 6.23
C ASP A 846 40.88 39.45 4.92
N GLN A 847 41.35 38.60 4.01
CA GLN A 847 40.66 38.22 2.78
C GLN A 847 39.97 36.86 2.94
N ASN A 848 38.77 36.72 2.36
CA ASN A 848 38.13 35.41 2.26
C ASN A 848 38.67 34.70 1.01
N ILE A 849 39.07 33.45 1.15
CA ILE A 849 39.60 32.63 0.06
C ILE A 849 38.84 31.30 0.04
N SER A 850 38.43 30.85 -1.13
CA SER A 850 37.78 29.55 -1.30
C SER A 850 38.81 28.46 -1.57
N LEU A 851 38.77 27.38 -0.79
CA LEU A 851 39.48 26.13 -1.04
C LEU A 851 38.46 25.12 -1.55
N ILE A 852 38.53 24.75 -2.83
CA ILE A 852 37.73 23.68 -3.40
C ILE A 852 38.45 22.37 -3.11
N ILE A 853 37.74 21.37 -2.60
CA ILE A 853 38.34 20.14 -2.13
C ILE A 853 37.60 18.91 -2.66
N THR A 854 38.34 17.80 -2.78
CA THR A 854 37.70 16.48 -2.85
C THR A 854 36.83 16.28 -1.60
N PRO A 855 35.69 15.59 -1.72
CA PRO A 855 34.70 15.47 -0.65
C PRO A 855 35.32 14.98 0.66
N ILE A 856 34.92 15.63 1.75
CA ILE A 856 35.25 15.24 3.12
C ILE A 856 33.97 15.22 3.98
N GLN A 857 34.05 14.63 5.17
CA GLN A 857 32.97 14.76 6.15
C GLN A 857 32.82 16.23 6.58
N PRO A 858 31.59 16.71 6.88
CA PRO A 858 31.38 18.05 7.41
C PRO A 858 32.20 18.35 8.66
N ILE A 859 32.60 19.61 8.86
CA ILE A 859 33.36 20.02 10.05
C ILE A 859 32.55 20.99 10.93
N LYS A 860 33.04 21.32 12.12
CA LYS A 860 32.37 22.20 13.09
C LYS A 860 32.42 23.69 12.70
N VAL A 861 31.85 24.03 11.56
CA VAL A 861 31.72 25.39 11.04
C VAL A 861 30.37 25.59 10.35
N ARG A 862 29.91 26.85 10.23
CA ARG A 862 28.64 27.17 9.59
C ARG A 862 28.59 26.68 8.13
N GLU A 863 27.47 26.08 7.75
CA GLU A 863 27.12 25.81 6.36
C GLU A 863 26.77 27.12 5.63
N THR A 864 27.26 27.29 4.40
CA THR A 864 26.84 28.36 3.49
C THR A 864 26.08 27.75 2.31
N THR A 865 24.95 28.35 1.96
CA THR A 865 24.18 28.02 0.75
C THR A 865 24.62 28.82 -0.47
N SER A 866 25.47 29.84 -0.28
CA SER A 866 25.97 30.67 -1.38
C SER A 866 26.94 29.87 -2.24
N THR A 867 26.69 29.86 -3.55
CA THR A 867 27.54 29.23 -4.58
C THR A 867 28.77 30.09 -4.93
N LYS A 868 28.75 31.39 -4.59
CA LYS A 868 29.84 32.34 -4.82
C LYS A 868 31.21 31.82 -4.34
N ILE A 869 32.18 31.85 -5.25
CA ILE A 869 33.58 31.50 -5.02
C ILE A 869 34.39 32.78 -4.74
N TYR A 870 35.27 32.74 -3.74
CA TYR A 870 36.19 33.83 -3.45
C TYR A 870 37.54 33.58 -4.12
N LEU A 871 37.84 34.40 -5.14
CA LEU A 871 39.12 34.39 -5.86
C LEU A 871 40.19 35.16 -5.07
N VAL A 872 41.45 34.83 -5.32
CA VAL A 872 42.62 35.46 -4.71
C VAL A 872 43.71 35.73 -5.76
N ASP A 873 44.56 36.73 -5.56
CA ASP A 873 45.73 36.92 -6.42
C ASP A 873 46.77 35.80 -6.22
N VAL A 874 47.56 35.52 -7.26
CA VAL A 874 48.53 34.40 -7.22
C VAL A 874 49.54 34.56 -6.08
N THR A 875 49.96 35.79 -5.78
CA THR A 875 50.97 36.04 -4.73
C THR A 875 50.43 35.66 -3.34
N THR A 876 49.21 36.05 -3.02
CA THR A 876 48.55 35.70 -1.76
C THR A 876 48.20 34.20 -1.72
N ALA A 877 47.81 33.61 -2.84
CA ALA A 877 47.56 32.17 -2.95
C ALA A 877 48.80 31.33 -2.62
N MET A 878 49.98 31.71 -3.16
CA MET A 878 51.24 31.01 -2.90
C MET A 878 51.65 31.10 -1.42
N LYS A 879 51.47 32.26 -0.77
CA LYS A 879 51.73 32.40 0.67
C LYS A 879 50.80 31.52 1.52
N LEU A 880 49.52 31.42 1.12
CA LEU A 880 48.57 30.53 1.78
C LEU A 880 48.96 29.05 1.58
N ILE A 881 49.39 28.67 0.38
CA ILE A 881 49.89 27.33 0.04
C ILE A 881 51.06 26.95 0.95
N ASP A 882 52.04 27.85 1.11
CA ASP A 882 53.19 27.64 1.98
C ASP A 882 52.76 27.51 3.44
N THR A 883 51.85 28.39 3.90
CA THR A 883 51.33 28.38 5.29
C THR A 883 50.61 27.06 5.60
N LEU A 884 49.80 26.56 4.66
CA LEU A 884 49.05 25.31 4.80
C LEU A 884 49.88 24.06 4.47
N ASN A 885 51.13 24.21 4.02
CA ASN A 885 51.97 23.12 3.51
C ASN A 885 51.28 22.32 2.38
N ILE A 886 50.56 23.00 1.48
CA ILE A 886 49.92 22.36 0.33
C ILE A 886 50.99 21.92 -0.67
N GLN A 887 50.99 20.65 -1.04
CA GLN A 887 51.89 20.12 -2.07
C GLN A 887 51.31 20.46 -3.44
N VAL A 888 51.83 21.51 -4.07
CA VAL A 888 51.38 21.94 -5.41
C VAL A 888 51.73 20.87 -6.45
N THR A 889 50.76 20.53 -7.27
CA THR A 889 50.89 19.49 -8.30
C THR A 889 50.70 20.02 -9.72
N SER A 890 49.86 21.05 -9.89
CA SER A 890 49.53 21.60 -11.22
C SER A 890 48.78 22.93 -11.11
N GLN A 891 48.66 23.63 -12.25
CA GLN A 891 47.80 24.80 -12.43
C GLN A 891 46.81 24.53 -13.56
N THR A 892 45.58 25.02 -13.42
CA THR A 892 44.57 24.93 -14.49
C THR A 892 44.62 26.17 -15.35
N VAL A 893 44.93 26.00 -16.64
CA VAL A 893 45.12 27.10 -17.60
C VAL A 893 44.01 27.07 -18.65
N ILE A 894 43.36 28.21 -18.87
CA ILE A 894 42.33 28.39 -19.91
C ILE A 894 42.61 29.71 -20.65
N GLY A 895 42.92 29.63 -21.95
CA GLY A 895 43.17 30.83 -22.77
C GLY A 895 44.33 31.69 -22.23
N ASP A 896 45.46 31.05 -21.93
CA ASP A 896 46.72 31.63 -21.45
C ASP A 896 46.71 32.26 -20.05
N VAL A 897 45.63 32.08 -19.29
CA VAL A 897 45.56 32.52 -17.89
C VAL A 897 45.32 31.36 -16.93
N THR A 898 45.98 31.44 -15.78
CA THR A 898 45.78 30.53 -14.66
C THR A 898 44.47 30.85 -13.95
N LYS A 899 43.66 29.81 -13.76
CA LYS A 899 42.35 29.86 -13.09
C LYS A 899 42.38 29.25 -11.71
N GLU A 900 43.18 28.20 -11.54
CA GLU A 900 43.26 27.42 -10.30
C GLU A 900 44.69 26.96 -10.05
N ILE A 901 45.12 26.99 -8.79
CA ILE A 901 46.33 26.29 -8.32
C ILE A 901 45.91 25.02 -7.61
N ASN A 902 46.37 23.87 -8.10
CA ASN A 902 45.97 22.54 -7.63
C ASN A 902 47.09 21.87 -6.85
N GLY A 903 46.74 21.25 -5.73
CA GLY A 903 47.67 20.52 -4.88
C GLY A 903 46.98 19.52 -3.97
N THR A 904 47.73 19.03 -2.98
CA THR A 904 47.19 18.16 -1.94
C THR A 904 47.50 18.70 -0.55
N LEU A 905 46.51 18.60 0.35
CA LEU A 905 46.67 18.86 1.78
C LEU A 905 46.42 17.55 2.53
N GLY A 906 47.49 16.92 3.00
CA GLY A 906 47.44 15.53 3.45
C GLY A 906 47.06 14.59 2.29
N ASN A 907 45.90 13.93 2.37
CA ASN A 907 45.38 13.10 1.27
C ASN A 907 44.15 13.70 0.57
N VAL A 908 43.82 14.97 0.86
CA VAL A 908 42.73 15.70 0.21
C VAL A 908 43.29 16.50 -0.95
N THR A 909 42.68 16.39 -2.14
CA THR A 909 43.04 17.26 -3.26
C THR A 909 42.39 18.62 -3.03
N VAL A 910 43.17 19.68 -3.19
CA VAL A 910 42.76 21.07 -2.99
C VAL A 910 43.01 21.85 -4.27
N SER A 911 42.04 22.67 -4.67
CA SER A 911 42.15 23.66 -5.72
C SER A 911 41.85 25.04 -5.14
N ILE A 912 42.72 26.01 -5.44
CA ILE A 912 42.59 27.41 -5.03
C ILE A 912 42.29 28.25 -6.28
N PRO A 913 41.06 28.75 -6.42
CA PRO A 913 40.69 29.67 -7.49
C PRO A 913 41.45 30.99 -7.38
N VAL A 914 42.10 31.40 -8.46
CA VAL A 914 42.86 32.65 -8.53
C VAL A 914 42.23 33.64 -9.51
N ASN A 915 42.62 34.91 -9.41
CA ASN A 915 42.33 35.90 -10.44
C ASN A 915 42.98 35.48 -11.76
N ASN A 916 42.37 35.85 -12.90
CA ASN A 916 42.91 35.54 -14.23
C ASN A 916 44.29 36.22 -14.42
N GLU A 917 45.35 35.50 -14.10
CA GLU A 917 46.75 35.95 -14.16
C GLU A 917 47.55 35.05 -15.10
N GLY A 918 48.76 35.48 -15.49
CA GLY A 918 49.60 34.70 -16.42
C GLY A 918 50.00 33.33 -15.85
N ILE A 919 50.45 32.45 -16.75
CA ILE A 919 50.95 31.11 -16.40
C ILE A 919 52.06 31.24 -15.35
N ILE A 920 51.97 30.42 -14.30
CA ILE A 920 52.94 30.44 -13.19
C ILE A 920 54.14 29.56 -13.55
N ASP A 921 55.33 30.14 -13.61
CA ASP A 921 56.55 29.41 -13.95
C ASP A 921 56.85 28.28 -12.95
N GLY A 922 57.21 27.11 -13.47
CA GLY A 922 57.60 25.95 -12.66
C GLY A 922 56.45 25.06 -12.15
N ILE A 923 55.19 25.40 -12.44
CA ILE A 923 54.02 24.58 -12.08
C ILE A 923 53.45 23.89 -13.34
N PRO A 924 53.28 22.56 -13.36
CA PRO A 924 52.73 21.84 -14.52
C PRO A 924 51.30 22.27 -14.89
N GLU A 925 51.01 22.39 -16.18
CA GLU A 925 49.68 22.80 -16.67
C GLU A 925 48.70 21.62 -16.79
N LYS A 926 47.42 21.87 -16.52
CA LYS A 926 46.30 20.97 -16.80
C LYS A 926 45.16 21.71 -17.49
N GLN A 927 44.50 21.03 -18.42
CA GLN A 927 43.31 21.57 -19.11
C GLN A 927 42.06 21.61 -18.22
N HIS A 928 42.00 20.79 -17.16
CA HIS A 928 40.84 20.69 -16.27
C HIS A 928 41.27 20.59 -14.79
N GLY A 929 40.63 21.39 -13.93
CA GLY A 929 40.77 21.37 -12.47
C GLY A 929 39.59 20.66 -11.78
N LEU A 930 39.40 20.91 -10.48
CA LEU A 930 38.23 20.38 -9.75
C LEU A 930 36.91 21.01 -10.20
N SER A 931 36.99 22.11 -10.98
CA SER A 931 35.89 22.84 -11.61
C SER A 931 34.92 23.47 -10.60
N PHE A 932 34.66 24.76 -10.75
CA PHE A 932 33.69 25.48 -9.93
C PHE A 932 32.73 26.29 -10.81
N PRO A 933 31.50 26.53 -10.32
CA PRO A 933 30.55 27.36 -11.04
C PRO A 933 31.09 28.80 -11.11
N GLU A 934 31.36 29.30 -12.32
CA GLU A 934 31.73 30.71 -12.56
C GLU A 934 30.55 31.68 -12.32
N LYS A 935 29.33 31.15 -12.22
CA LYS A 935 28.08 31.90 -12.00
C LYS A 935 27.26 31.27 -10.89
N ASP A 936 26.54 32.09 -10.14
CA ASP A 936 25.67 31.63 -9.04
C ASP A 936 24.42 30.85 -9.51
N GLU A 937 24.16 30.75 -10.81
CA GLU A 937 22.98 30.10 -11.42
C GLU A 937 23.32 28.70 -11.96
N SER A 938 22.55 27.68 -11.56
CA SER A 938 22.70 26.31 -12.07
C SER A 938 22.24 26.22 -13.52
N SER A 939 23.14 25.82 -14.44
CA SER A 939 22.80 25.58 -15.84
C SER A 939 21.71 24.51 -16.01
N LEU A 940 21.65 23.52 -15.11
CA LEU A 940 20.63 22.47 -15.13
C LEU A 940 19.27 23.00 -14.65
N GLU A 941 19.24 23.81 -13.60
CA GLU A 941 18.00 24.45 -13.15
C GLU A 941 17.47 25.41 -14.21
N LYS A 942 18.37 26.19 -14.82
CA LYS A 942 18.06 27.06 -15.95
C LYS A 942 17.54 26.26 -17.13
N TYR A 943 18.17 25.13 -17.46
CA TYR A 943 17.70 24.23 -18.49
C TYR A 943 16.29 23.69 -18.18
N ASN A 944 16.04 23.21 -16.96
CA ASN A 944 14.72 22.70 -16.56
C ASN A 944 13.65 23.79 -16.58
N LYS A 945 13.96 25.00 -16.05
CA LYS A 945 13.07 26.18 -16.12
C LYS A 945 12.76 26.53 -17.58
N ASN A 946 13.77 26.59 -18.44
CA ASN A 946 13.61 26.94 -19.86
C ASN A 946 12.88 25.86 -20.64
N LYS A 947 13.14 24.57 -20.37
CA LYS A 947 12.45 23.42 -20.96
C LYS A 947 10.96 23.47 -20.63
N LYS A 948 10.60 23.70 -19.37
CA LYS A 948 9.22 23.85 -18.90
C LYS A 948 8.54 25.08 -19.56
N MET A 949 9.23 26.22 -19.57
CA MET A 949 8.74 27.45 -20.20
C MET A 949 8.53 27.29 -21.71
N ALA A 950 9.43 26.61 -22.42
CA ALA A 950 9.31 26.37 -23.85
C ALA A 950 8.03 25.58 -24.18
N ARG A 951 7.68 24.56 -23.37
CA ARG A 951 6.40 23.85 -23.52
C ARG A 951 5.21 24.79 -23.35
N TYR A 952 5.24 25.66 -22.33
CA TYR A 952 4.14 26.60 -22.09
C TYR A 952 3.98 27.61 -23.21
N LEU A 953 5.08 28.14 -23.75
CA LEU A 953 5.07 29.03 -24.90
C LEU A 953 4.48 28.35 -26.15
N VAL A 954 4.78 27.07 -26.40
CA VAL A 954 4.17 26.30 -27.49
C VAL A 954 2.66 26.19 -27.31
N GLU A 955 2.20 25.78 -26.12
CA GLU A 955 0.78 25.58 -25.84
C GLU A 955 0.00 26.91 -25.93
N TYR A 956 0.56 28.01 -25.40
CA TYR A 956 -0.02 29.35 -25.58
C TYR A 956 0.02 29.81 -27.04
N THR A 957 1.07 29.48 -27.81
CA THR A 957 1.13 29.84 -29.24
C THR A 957 -0.02 29.20 -30.01
N ILE A 958 -0.26 27.91 -29.80
CA ILE A 958 -1.37 27.20 -30.47
C ILE A 958 -2.72 27.75 -29.99
N TRP A 959 -2.86 28.02 -28.69
CA TRP A 959 -4.10 28.56 -28.11
C TRP A 959 -4.46 29.96 -28.61
N VAL A 960 -3.50 30.90 -28.59
CA VAL A 960 -3.71 32.27 -29.10
C VAL A 960 -3.96 32.23 -30.61
N TYR A 961 -3.25 31.38 -31.36
CA TYR A 961 -3.49 31.23 -32.79
C TYR A 961 -4.89 30.67 -33.10
N SER A 962 -5.30 29.62 -32.39
CA SER A 962 -6.62 29.03 -32.53
C SER A 962 -7.74 30.02 -32.17
N THR A 963 -7.51 30.82 -31.12
CA THR A 963 -8.42 31.90 -30.73
C THR A 963 -8.51 32.95 -31.82
N TYR A 964 -7.37 33.35 -32.42
CA TYR A 964 -7.32 34.26 -33.57
C TYR A 964 -8.12 33.71 -34.77
N LEU A 965 -7.95 32.44 -35.13
CA LEU A 965 -8.72 31.82 -36.23
C LEU A 965 -10.22 31.87 -35.95
N ASN A 966 -10.64 31.55 -34.73
CA ASN A 966 -12.03 31.55 -34.32
C ASN A 966 -12.63 32.97 -34.32
N GLU A 967 -11.93 33.95 -33.72
CA GLU A 967 -12.37 35.35 -33.65
C GLU A 967 -12.43 36.03 -35.05
N THR A 968 -11.61 35.59 -36.01
CA THR A 968 -11.58 36.13 -37.39
C THR A 968 -12.39 35.32 -38.41
N GLY A 969 -12.90 34.15 -38.03
CA GLY A 969 -13.65 33.27 -38.93
C GLY A 969 -12.80 32.60 -40.02
N ILE A 970 -11.48 32.49 -39.83
CA ILE A 970 -10.57 31.85 -40.78
C ILE A 970 -10.73 30.33 -40.68
N VAL A 971 -11.11 29.70 -41.79
CA VAL A 971 -11.38 28.25 -41.87
C VAL A 971 -10.15 27.45 -42.32
N ASP A 972 -9.41 27.97 -43.30
CA ASP A 972 -8.25 27.29 -43.89
C ASP A 972 -6.95 27.77 -43.23
N VAL A 973 -6.19 26.87 -42.61
CA VAL A 973 -4.86 27.18 -42.07
C VAL A 973 -3.83 27.13 -43.19
N ASN A 974 -3.13 28.23 -43.46
CA ASN A 974 -2.16 28.37 -44.56
C ASN A 974 -0.95 29.22 -44.14
N ASP A 975 0.05 29.37 -45.01
CA ASP A 975 1.24 30.13 -44.63
C ASP A 975 0.98 31.63 -44.46
N ASP A 976 -0.01 32.19 -45.17
CA ASP A 976 -0.32 33.62 -45.12
C ASP A 976 -0.93 34.01 -43.77
N ASN A 977 -1.88 33.22 -43.24
CA ASN A 977 -2.48 33.51 -41.94
C ASN A 977 -1.54 33.22 -40.76
N ILE A 978 -0.66 32.23 -40.88
CA ILE A 978 0.42 31.99 -39.90
C ILE A 978 1.41 33.15 -39.92
N ALA A 979 1.79 33.67 -41.09
CA ALA A 979 2.68 34.82 -41.20
C ALA A 979 2.07 36.10 -40.61
N GLN A 980 0.77 36.33 -40.87
CA GLN A 980 0.03 37.45 -40.28
C GLN A 980 -0.06 37.33 -38.76
N PHE A 981 -0.30 36.12 -38.24
CA PHE A 981 -0.27 35.85 -36.81
C PHE A 981 1.09 36.14 -36.18
N ALA A 982 2.17 35.61 -36.78
CA ALA A 982 3.55 35.81 -36.30
C ALA A 982 3.91 37.30 -36.18
N LYS A 983 3.45 38.13 -37.12
CA LYS A 983 3.70 39.58 -37.12
C LYS A 983 2.93 40.32 -36.04
N ASN A 984 1.71 39.88 -35.72
CA ASN A 984 0.77 40.67 -34.91
C ASN A 984 0.70 40.25 -33.44
N PHE A 985 0.95 38.98 -33.13
CA PHE A 985 0.67 38.38 -31.82
C PHE A 985 1.91 38.08 -30.96
N PHE A 986 3.10 38.53 -31.36
CA PHE A 986 4.31 38.42 -30.56
C PHE A 986 4.85 39.80 -30.12
N ILE A 987 5.52 39.83 -28.98
CA ILE A 987 6.29 40.99 -28.51
C ILE A 987 7.65 40.51 -27.96
N ILE A 988 8.72 41.17 -28.37
CA ILE A 988 10.09 40.83 -27.95
C ILE A 988 10.47 41.68 -26.73
N LYS A 989 10.83 41.03 -25.62
CA LYS A 989 11.37 41.63 -24.40
C LYS A 989 12.54 40.78 -23.90
N PRO A 990 13.81 41.16 -24.16
CA PRO A 990 14.98 40.32 -23.89
C PRO A 990 15.12 39.82 -22.45
N ASP A 991 14.83 40.67 -21.46
CA ASP A 991 15.05 40.37 -20.04
C ASP A 991 13.73 40.09 -19.28
N TYR A 992 12.71 39.60 -19.99
CA TYR A 992 11.40 39.35 -19.39
C TYR A 992 11.41 38.10 -18.49
N ASP A 993 11.01 38.25 -17.23
CA ASP A 993 10.74 37.12 -16.34
C ASP A 993 9.25 36.77 -16.36
N TYR A 994 8.95 35.54 -16.77
CA TYR A 994 7.59 35.04 -16.84
C TYR A 994 6.98 34.75 -15.46
N GLY A 995 7.79 34.61 -14.41
CA GLY A 995 7.31 34.25 -13.08
C GLY A 995 6.60 32.87 -13.04
N TYR A 996 5.60 32.74 -12.18
CA TYR A 996 4.78 31.53 -12.07
C TYR A 996 3.71 31.50 -13.16
N ILE A 997 3.59 30.37 -13.86
CA ILE A 997 2.57 30.15 -14.89
C ILE A 997 1.53 29.20 -14.34
N GLU A 998 0.29 29.65 -14.25
CA GLU A 998 -0.84 28.80 -13.90
C GLU A 998 -1.12 27.79 -15.01
N LYS A 999 -1.64 26.60 -14.64
CA LYS A 999 -2.00 25.56 -15.61
C LYS A 999 -3.13 25.99 -16.54
N THR A 1000 -4.05 26.82 -16.08
CA THR A 1000 -5.18 27.30 -16.86
C THR A 1000 -4.72 28.29 -17.93
N LEU A 1001 -5.22 28.14 -19.15
CA LEU A 1001 -5.00 29.08 -20.25
C LEU A 1001 -5.88 30.31 -20.02
N LYS A 1002 -5.27 31.48 -19.83
CA LYS A 1002 -5.97 32.74 -19.54
C LYS A 1002 -5.36 33.91 -20.30
N LYS A 1003 -6.19 34.91 -20.64
CA LYS A 1003 -5.75 36.12 -21.35
C LYS A 1003 -4.87 37.05 -20.49
N ASP A 1004 -4.92 36.92 -19.16
CA ASP A 1004 -4.15 37.67 -18.16
C ASP A 1004 -2.91 36.93 -17.64
N SER A 1005 -2.56 35.79 -18.24
CA SER A 1005 -1.33 35.06 -17.94
C SER A 1005 -0.07 35.91 -18.19
N SER A 1006 0.96 35.73 -17.38
CA SER A 1006 2.25 36.44 -17.54
C SER A 1006 3.00 36.10 -18.83
N ILE A 1007 2.63 35.03 -19.54
CA ILE A 1007 3.11 34.74 -20.90
C ILE A 1007 2.60 35.78 -21.91
N LEU A 1008 1.48 36.44 -21.62
CA LEU A 1008 0.85 37.43 -22.48
C LEU A 1008 1.07 38.84 -21.95
N TYR A 1009 1.34 39.78 -22.85
CA TYR A 1009 1.40 41.21 -22.56
C TYR A 1009 0.52 41.96 -23.57
N GLY A 1010 -0.62 42.47 -23.12
CA GLY A 1010 -1.62 43.10 -24.00
C GLY A 1010 -2.18 42.13 -25.05
N GLY A 1011 -2.37 40.86 -24.69
CA GLY A 1011 -2.86 39.80 -25.58
C GLY A 1011 -1.84 39.24 -26.57
N LYS A 1012 -0.58 39.70 -26.52
CA LYS A 1012 0.53 39.19 -27.35
C LYS A 1012 1.45 38.30 -26.54
N ILE A 1013 1.97 37.24 -27.16
CA ILE A 1013 2.94 36.32 -26.57
C ILE A 1013 4.27 37.02 -26.39
N VAL A 1014 4.76 37.09 -25.16
CA VAL A 1014 6.07 37.65 -24.85
C VAL A 1014 7.14 36.60 -25.14
N VAL A 1015 8.20 37.02 -25.81
CA VAL A 1015 9.39 36.20 -26.11
C VAL A 1015 10.67 37.00 -25.92
N HIS A 1016 11.82 36.33 -25.76
CA HIS A 1016 13.09 37.02 -25.52
C HIS A 1016 13.79 37.51 -26.80
N ASN A 1017 13.55 36.87 -27.94
CA ASN A 1017 14.20 37.20 -29.22
C ASN A 1017 13.41 36.68 -30.43
N GLU A 1018 13.79 37.14 -31.63
CA GLU A 1018 13.16 36.76 -32.90
C GLU A 1018 13.31 35.26 -33.23
N GLU A 1019 14.44 34.65 -32.85
CA GLU A 1019 14.69 33.23 -33.07
C GLU A 1019 13.65 32.34 -32.35
N THR A 1020 13.20 32.76 -31.17
CA THR A 1020 12.13 32.08 -30.43
C THR A 1020 10.82 32.09 -31.22
N ILE A 1021 10.47 33.21 -31.87
CA ILE A 1021 9.27 33.30 -32.72
C ILE A 1021 9.37 32.32 -33.88
N LYS A 1022 10.51 32.27 -34.57
CA LYS A 1022 10.75 31.36 -35.71
C LYS A 1022 10.52 29.90 -35.31
N ARG A 1023 11.03 29.50 -34.14
CA ARG A 1023 10.85 28.15 -33.60
C ARG A 1023 9.41 27.85 -33.20
N LEU A 1024 8.73 28.77 -32.51
CA LEU A 1024 7.32 28.60 -32.13
C LEU A 1024 6.41 28.49 -33.37
N ILE A 1025 6.65 29.31 -34.39
CA ILE A 1025 5.91 29.26 -35.65
C ILE A 1025 6.21 27.97 -36.44
N TYR A 1026 7.45 27.49 -36.41
CA TYR A 1026 7.80 26.19 -36.98
C TYR A 1026 7.02 25.05 -36.29
N VAL A 1027 6.96 25.05 -34.96
CA VAL A 1027 6.18 24.06 -34.19
C VAL A 1027 4.68 24.18 -34.50
N LEU A 1028 4.15 25.39 -34.64
CA LEU A 1028 2.76 25.63 -35.04
C LEU A 1028 2.46 25.06 -36.43
N ARG A 1029 3.35 25.30 -37.41
CA ARG A 1029 3.24 24.73 -38.77
C ARG A 1029 3.23 23.21 -38.75
N LEU A 1030 4.17 22.60 -38.02
CA LEU A 1030 4.24 21.15 -37.88
C LEU A 1030 2.96 20.59 -37.24
N SER A 1031 2.46 21.25 -36.20
CA SER A 1031 1.21 20.86 -35.51
C SER A 1031 0.00 20.93 -36.45
N ALA A 1032 -0.08 21.99 -37.27
CA ALA A 1032 -1.14 22.16 -38.26
C ALA A 1032 -1.07 21.12 -39.39
N GLN A 1033 0.14 20.76 -39.83
CA GLN A 1033 0.35 19.70 -40.84
C GLN A 1033 -0.03 18.31 -40.31
N MET A 1034 0.27 18.02 -39.04
CA MET A 1034 -0.06 16.73 -38.43
C MET A 1034 -1.56 16.58 -38.15
N ASN A 1035 -2.19 17.62 -37.59
CA ASN A 1035 -3.61 17.59 -37.24
C ASN A 1035 -4.19 19.00 -37.16
N VAL A 1036 -4.65 19.51 -38.31
CA VAL A 1036 -5.22 20.86 -38.42
C VAL A 1036 -6.45 21.05 -37.53
N ASP A 1037 -7.29 20.03 -37.36
CA ASP A 1037 -8.50 20.11 -36.53
C ASP A 1037 -8.18 20.24 -35.05
N SER A 1038 -7.09 19.62 -34.59
CA SER A 1038 -6.59 19.77 -33.22
C SER A 1038 -6.10 21.19 -32.96
N VAL A 1039 -5.46 21.83 -33.94
CA VAL A 1039 -5.05 23.24 -33.84
C VAL A 1039 -6.27 24.16 -33.87
N ARG A 1040 -7.21 23.92 -34.78
CA ARG A 1040 -8.43 24.75 -34.91
C ARG A 1040 -9.30 24.75 -33.67
N ARG A 1041 -9.46 23.62 -33.00
CA ARG A 1041 -10.26 23.49 -31.76
C ARG A 1041 -9.47 23.78 -30.49
N TYR A 1042 -8.20 24.17 -30.59
CA TYR A 1042 -7.37 24.36 -29.40
C TYR A 1042 -7.90 25.50 -28.50
N TYR A 1043 -8.60 26.50 -29.03
CA TYR A 1043 -9.23 27.58 -28.27
C TYR A 1043 -10.27 27.08 -27.25
N GLU A 1044 -10.83 25.88 -27.45
CA GLU A 1044 -11.78 25.23 -26.53
C GLU A 1044 -11.08 24.66 -25.29
N ARG A 1045 -9.73 24.56 -25.31
CA ARG A 1045 -8.97 24.06 -24.17
C ARG A 1045 -8.86 25.12 -23.08
N ILE A 1046 -9.09 24.66 -21.85
CA ILE A 1046 -9.03 25.47 -20.63
C ILE A 1046 -7.67 25.30 -19.93
N VAL A 1047 -6.94 24.20 -20.18
CA VAL A 1047 -5.70 23.85 -19.48
C VAL A 1047 -4.55 23.54 -20.42
N ILE A 1048 -3.33 23.85 -19.97
CA ILE A 1048 -2.07 23.46 -20.62
C ILE A 1048 -1.94 21.93 -20.56
N ARG A 1049 -1.86 21.27 -21.73
CA ARG A 1049 -1.82 19.80 -21.83
C ARG A 1049 -0.56 19.22 -21.17
N ASN A 1050 0.61 19.72 -21.54
CA ASN A 1050 1.90 19.19 -21.08
C ASN A 1050 2.42 19.93 -19.85
N TYR A 1051 1.58 20.09 -18.83
CA TYR A 1051 1.93 20.85 -17.62
C TYR A 1051 2.85 20.07 -16.67
N TYR A 1052 2.58 18.78 -16.47
CA TYR A 1052 3.43 17.82 -15.77
C TYR A 1052 3.87 16.74 -16.76
N VAL A 1053 5.18 16.59 -16.99
CA VAL A 1053 5.72 15.60 -17.94
C VAL A 1053 6.85 14.79 -17.30
N ASP A 1054 7.65 15.39 -16.42
CA ASP A 1054 8.75 14.70 -15.75
C ASP A 1054 8.80 15.03 -14.25
N ILE A 1055 9.61 14.29 -13.50
CA ILE A 1055 9.72 14.41 -12.03
C ILE A 1055 10.15 15.81 -11.56
N THR A 1056 10.73 16.64 -12.43
CA THR A 1056 11.16 18.00 -12.09
C THR A 1056 10.00 19.00 -12.15
N ASP A 1057 8.85 18.60 -12.71
CA ASP A 1057 7.66 19.44 -12.77
C ASP A 1057 6.88 19.49 -11.46
N PHE A 1058 7.10 18.52 -10.56
CA PHE A 1058 6.41 18.38 -9.27
C PHE A 1058 7.14 19.10 -8.12
N ASP A 1059 6.35 19.49 -7.12
CA ASP A 1059 6.85 20.03 -5.86
C ASP A 1059 7.60 18.95 -5.06
N ARG A 1060 8.79 19.32 -4.57
CA ARG A 1060 9.64 18.43 -3.77
C ARG A 1060 9.45 18.67 -2.28
N TYR A 1061 9.37 17.60 -1.50
CA TYR A 1061 9.27 17.64 -0.04
C TYR A 1061 10.34 16.75 0.59
N SER A 1062 10.93 17.20 1.70
CA SER A 1062 12.10 16.59 2.35
C SER A 1062 11.87 15.23 3.03
N HIS A 1063 10.67 14.65 2.95
CA HIS A 1063 10.30 13.38 3.60
C HIS A 1063 9.62 12.39 2.63
N GLN A 1064 9.57 12.72 1.34
CA GLN A 1064 9.03 11.82 0.32
C GLN A 1064 9.87 11.90 -0.95
N VAL A 1065 9.98 10.78 -1.64
CA VAL A 1065 10.69 10.66 -2.90
C VAL A 1065 9.67 10.52 -4.03
N ILE A 1066 9.96 11.16 -5.17
CA ILE A 1066 9.19 11.00 -6.40
C ILE A 1066 10.06 10.23 -7.39
N LEU A 1067 9.56 9.09 -7.85
CA LEU A 1067 10.19 8.24 -8.86
C LEU A 1067 9.31 8.18 -10.10
N TYR A 1068 9.92 7.86 -11.23
CA TYR A 1068 9.22 7.63 -12.49
C TYR A 1068 9.61 6.27 -13.07
N GLY A 1069 8.61 5.48 -13.43
CA GLY A 1069 8.77 4.14 -13.99
C GLY A 1069 9.03 3.06 -12.94
N GLU A 1070 8.55 1.85 -13.25
CA GLU A 1070 8.64 0.66 -12.40
C GLU A 1070 10.08 0.31 -12.00
N GLU A 1071 11.02 0.36 -12.96
CA GLU A 1071 12.44 0.05 -12.71
C GLU A 1071 13.07 0.91 -11.61
N SER A 1072 12.68 2.19 -11.54
CA SER A 1072 13.18 3.11 -10.51
C SER A 1072 12.72 2.70 -9.11
N VAL A 1073 11.48 2.21 -8.99
CA VAL A 1073 10.92 1.71 -7.73
C VAL A 1073 11.60 0.40 -7.32
N ASN A 1074 11.78 -0.53 -8.26
CA ASN A 1074 12.47 -1.80 -8.01
C ASN A 1074 13.91 -1.56 -7.57
N LYS A 1075 14.62 -0.63 -8.21
CA LYS A 1075 15.98 -0.23 -7.79
C LYS A 1075 15.99 0.40 -6.38
N TRP A 1076 15.03 1.27 -6.07
CA TRP A 1076 14.88 1.84 -4.73
C TRP A 1076 14.67 0.75 -3.67
N ILE A 1077 13.82 -0.24 -3.94
CA ILE A 1077 13.60 -1.39 -3.05
C ILE A 1077 14.91 -2.17 -2.86
N LEU A 1078 15.61 -2.52 -3.95
CA LEU A 1078 16.86 -3.28 -3.92
C LEU A 1078 17.97 -2.59 -3.14
N GLU A 1079 18.20 -1.29 -3.37
CA GLU A 1079 19.24 -0.51 -2.69
C GLU A 1079 18.99 -0.37 -1.19
N ASN A 1080 17.71 -0.28 -0.77
CA ASN A 1080 17.34 -0.19 0.63
C ASN A 1080 17.22 -1.56 1.34
N ASN A 1081 17.17 -2.67 0.59
CA ASN A 1081 17.07 -4.04 1.11
C ASN A 1081 18.41 -4.80 1.14
N ILE A 1082 19.56 -4.16 0.93
CA ILE A 1082 20.86 -4.85 1.00
C ILE A 1082 21.12 -5.27 2.46
N VAL A 1083 20.94 -6.57 2.74
CA VAL A 1083 21.25 -7.21 4.02
C VAL A 1083 22.49 -8.07 3.85
N TYR A 1084 23.54 -7.79 4.61
CA TYR A 1084 24.76 -8.59 4.60
C TYR A 1084 24.69 -9.72 5.64
N THR A 1085 24.09 -10.85 5.27
CA THR A 1085 24.03 -12.07 6.10
C THR A 1085 25.21 -12.99 5.78
N ILE A 1086 25.75 -13.67 6.81
CA ILE A 1086 26.75 -14.74 6.62
C ILE A 1086 25.99 -16.06 6.44
N HIS A 1087 26.22 -16.70 5.31
CA HIS A 1087 25.64 -17.99 4.94
C HIS A 1087 26.67 -19.12 5.12
N ASP A 1088 26.22 -20.30 5.49
CA ASP A 1088 27.00 -21.54 5.45
C ASP A 1088 26.71 -22.38 4.20
N GLU A 1089 25.77 -21.91 3.36
CA GLU A 1089 25.35 -22.55 2.11
C GLU A 1089 25.55 -21.62 0.90
N VAL A 1090 25.77 -22.21 -0.28
CA VAL A 1090 25.74 -21.46 -1.55
C VAL A 1090 24.32 -20.96 -1.80
N GLN A 1091 24.18 -19.65 -2.05
CA GLN A 1091 22.89 -19.03 -2.33
C GLN A 1091 22.60 -19.14 -3.83
N ILE A 1092 21.97 -20.26 -4.24
CA ILE A 1092 21.71 -20.58 -5.64
C ILE A 1092 20.83 -19.49 -6.29
N GLY A 1093 21.19 -19.06 -7.51
CA GLY A 1093 20.44 -18.05 -8.28
C GLY A 1093 20.67 -16.60 -7.85
N VAL A 1094 21.47 -16.37 -6.81
CA VAL A 1094 21.83 -15.03 -6.33
C VAL A 1094 23.04 -14.50 -7.10
N ASN A 1095 22.88 -13.38 -7.80
CA ASN A 1095 23.97 -12.73 -8.55
C ASN A 1095 24.69 -11.64 -7.72
N THR A 1096 24.14 -11.26 -6.56
CA THR A 1096 24.78 -10.33 -5.64
C THR A 1096 25.77 -11.04 -4.72
N PRO A 1097 26.90 -10.40 -4.35
CA PRO A 1097 27.86 -11.00 -3.42
C PRO A 1097 27.25 -11.16 -2.02
N TYR A 1098 27.58 -12.26 -1.34
CA TYR A 1098 27.11 -12.54 0.03
C TYR A 1098 28.25 -13.09 0.89
N PHE A 1099 28.15 -12.98 2.21
CA PHE A 1099 29.18 -13.55 3.08
C PHE A 1099 28.98 -15.06 3.22
N PHE A 1100 30.07 -15.82 3.18
CA PHE A 1100 30.06 -17.28 3.22
C PHE A 1100 31.09 -17.81 4.23
N LYS A 1101 30.69 -18.75 5.09
CA LYS A 1101 31.60 -19.51 5.96
C LYS A 1101 31.08 -20.93 6.13
N ASN A 1102 31.92 -21.91 5.77
CA ASN A 1102 31.60 -23.31 5.99
C ASN A 1102 32.85 -24.08 6.43
N THR A 1103 32.77 -24.76 7.58
CA THR A 1103 33.89 -25.47 8.19
C THR A 1103 34.44 -26.61 7.34
N LEU A 1104 33.68 -27.12 6.35
CA LEU A 1104 34.13 -28.12 5.39
C LEU A 1104 35.07 -27.55 4.31
N VAL A 1105 35.08 -26.22 4.14
CA VAL A 1105 36.01 -25.50 3.26
C VAL A 1105 37.24 -25.06 4.05
N ASP A 1106 37.02 -24.25 5.09
CA ASP A 1106 37.90 -23.95 6.22
C ASP A 1106 37.17 -23.04 7.26
N ASN A 1107 37.89 -22.49 8.23
CA ASN A 1107 37.32 -21.62 9.27
C ASN A 1107 37.22 -20.13 8.90
N ASN A 1108 37.60 -19.74 7.68
CA ASN A 1108 37.61 -18.35 7.24
C ASN A 1108 36.25 -17.91 6.71
N VAL A 1109 35.98 -16.60 6.78
CA VAL A 1109 34.83 -15.97 6.12
C VAL A 1109 35.28 -15.46 4.76
N TYR A 1110 34.47 -15.75 3.75
CA TYR A 1110 34.66 -15.35 2.38
C TYR A 1110 33.54 -14.39 1.96
N LEU A 1111 33.84 -13.48 1.04
CA LEU A 1111 32.81 -12.92 0.17
C LEU A 1111 32.60 -13.91 -0.97
N ALA A 1112 31.43 -14.53 -1.04
CA ALA A 1112 31.06 -15.46 -2.10
C ALA A 1112 30.40 -14.71 -3.25
N GLN A 1113 30.73 -15.09 -4.48
CA GLN A 1113 30.12 -14.55 -5.70
C GLN A 1113 29.82 -15.68 -6.67
N ASN A 1114 28.55 -15.81 -7.06
CA ASN A 1114 28.14 -16.81 -8.04
C ASN A 1114 28.41 -16.34 -9.46
N THR A 1115 28.72 -17.30 -10.33
CA THR A 1115 29.06 -17.11 -11.74
C THR A 1115 28.72 -18.35 -12.56
N GLN A 1116 28.35 -18.13 -13.82
CA GLN A 1116 27.98 -19.19 -14.77
C GLN A 1116 29.17 -19.91 -15.42
N THR A 1117 30.36 -19.31 -15.38
CA THR A 1117 31.56 -19.85 -16.03
C THR A 1117 32.74 -19.86 -15.07
N LEU A 1118 33.63 -20.83 -15.26
CA LEU A 1118 34.84 -20.96 -14.46
C LEU A 1118 35.83 -19.83 -14.76
N GLU A 1119 35.84 -19.36 -16.01
CA GLU A 1119 36.62 -18.25 -16.53
C GLU A 1119 36.28 -16.94 -15.78
N LYS A 1120 34.98 -16.65 -15.59
CA LYS A 1120 34.53 -15.51 -14.77
C LYS A 1120 34.87 -15.67 -13.31
N ALA A 1121 34.65 -16.84 -12.72
CA ALA A 1121 35.03 -17.11 -11.34
C ALA A 1121 36.52 -16.83 -11.10
N SER A 1122 37.37 -17.22 -12.07
CA SER A 1122 38.81 -16.97 -12.01
C SER A 1122 39.17 -15.49 -12.16
N ASP A 1123 38.54 -14.74 -13.08
CA ASP A 1123 38.80 -13.30 -13.23
C ASP A 1123 38.42 -12.52 -11.96
N ILE A 1124 37.26 -12.86 -11.36
CA ILE A 1124 36.80 -12.26 -10.10
C ILE A 1124 37.81 -12.52 -8.97
N ALA A 1125 38.32 -13.75 -8.86
CA ALA A 1125 39.36 -14.07 -7.88
C ALA A 1125 40.64 -13.25 -8.10
N VAL A 1126 41.09 -13.12 -9.34
CA VAL A 1126 42.30 -12.37 -9.67
C VAL A 1126 42.14 -10.88 -9.35
N LYS A 1127 41.04 -10.26 -9.78
CA LYS A 1127 40.72 -8.85 -9.46
C LYS A 1127 40.58 -8.65 -7.95
N TRP A 1128 40.00 -9.61 -7.22
CA TRP A 1128 39.93 -9.54 -5.76
C TRP A 1128 41.32 -9.58 -5.11
N VAL A 1129 42.16 -10.55 -5.44
CA VAL A 1129 43.49 -10.71 -4.81
C VAL A 1129 44.44 -9.58 -5.23
N ARG A 1130 44.41 -9.12 -6.49
CA ARG A 1130 45.33 -8.12 -7.01
C ARG A 1130 44.88 -6.68 -6.78
N GLU A 1131 43.59 -6.42 -6.98
CA GLU A 1131 43.02 -5.06 -7.03
C GLU A 1131 42.10 -4.76 -5.84
N GLY A 1132 41.71 -5.79 -5.08
CA GLY A 1132 40.98 -5.62 -3.82
C GLY A 1132 39.51 -5.20 -4.00
N TYR A 1133 38.88 -5.55 -5.13
CA TYR A 1133 37.43 -5.42 -5.35
C TYR A 1133 36.85 -6.65 -6.07
N ASN A 1134 35.53 -6.84 -5.93
CA ASN A 1134 34.79 -7.89 -6.62
C ASN A 1134 34.17 -7.30 -7.90
N ALA A 1135 34.55 -7.83 -9.07
CA ALA A 1135 34.07 -7.38 -10.37
C ALA A 1135 32.61 -7.79 -10.68
N ASN A 1136 32.05 -8.70 -9.88
CA ASN A 1136 30.67 -9.18 -10.02
C ASN A 1136 30.35 -9.63 -11.47
N ILE A 1137 29.18 -9.28 -12.00
CA ILE A 1137 28.74 -9.61 -13.37
C ILE A 1137 29.61 -8.99 -14.48
N TYR A 1138 30.46 -8.02 -14.15
CA TYR A 1138 31.37 -7.34 -15.10
C TYR A 1138 32.73 -8.02 -15.22
N ALA A 1139 32.86 -9.25 -14.71
CA ALA A 1139 34.04 -10.07 -14.89
C ALA A 1139 34.21 -10.51 -16.35
N ASP A 1140 35.45 -10.50 -16.81
CA ASP A 1140 35.82 -10.90 -18.17
C ASP A 1140 36.05 -12.41 -18.21
N ASP A 1141 35.72 -13.06 -19.32
CA ASP A 1141 36.08 -14.46 -19.53
C ASP A 1141 37.60 -14.55 -19.79
N THR A 1142 38.37 -14.90 -18.76
CA THR A 1142 39.83 -15.04 -18.83
C THR A 1142 40.29 -16.47 -18.59
N THR A 1143 41.50 -16.80 -19.06
CA THR A 1143 42.09 -18.11 -18.84
C THR A 1143 42.26 -18.39 -17.34
N PRO A 1144 41.72 -19.49 -16.80
CA PRO A 1144 41.75 -19.75 -15.36
C PRO A 1144 43.18 -19.81 -14.77
N VAL A 1145 43.36 -19.19 -13.61
CA VAL A 1145 44.60 -19.32 -12.81
C VAL A 1145 44.63 -20.64 -12.05
N SER A 1146 45.69 -20.96 -11.31
CA SER A 1146 45.66 -22.07 -10.36
C SER A 1146 44.72 -21.75 -9.18
N PHE A 1147 43.84 -22.69 -8.82
CA PHE A 1147 42.87 -22.53 -7.72
C PHE A 1147 42.52 -23.87 -7.07
N THR A 1148 41.91 -23.80 -5.88
CA THR A 1148 41.33 -24.96 -5.18
C THR A 1148 39.85 -25.08 -5.53
N LEU A 1149 39.45 -26.20 -6.12
CA LEU A 1149 38.06 -26.51 -6.46
C LEU A 1149 37.42 -27.39 -5.40
N TYR A 1150 36.25 -26.99 -4.92
CA TYR A 1150 35.37 -27.77 -4.05
C TYR A 1150 34.12 -28.16 -4.83
N ALA A 1151 33.66 -29.40 -4.73
CA ALA A 1151 32.35 -29.79 -5.24
C ALA A 1151 31.30 -29.54 -4.14
N TYR A 1152 30.31 -28.73 -4.45
CA TYR A 1152 29.23 -28.34 -3.53
C TYR A 1152 27.92 -29.06 -3.87
N ILE A 1153 27.28 -29.65 -2.86
CA ILE A 1153 25.93 -30.23 -2.96
C ILE A 1153 24.95 -29.47 -2.06
N ASN A 1154 25.30 -29.26 -0.79
CA ASN A 1154 24.59 -28.44 0.19
C ASN A 1154 25.54 -28.04 1.34
N GLY A 1155 25.10 -27.24 2.31
CA GLY A 1155 25.95 -26.78 3.42
C GLY A 1155 26.56 -27.91 4.25
N GLY A 1156 25.87 -29.05 4.36
CA GLY A 1156 26.38 -30.23 5.06
C GLY A 1156 27.30 -31.13 4.24
N ASN A 1157 27.44 -30.89 2.93
CA ASN A 1157 28.13 -31.79 2.00
C ASN A 1157 28.92 -31.02 0.95
N ILE A 1158 30.20 -30.80 1.28
CA ILE A 1158 31.20 -30.17 0.42
C ILE A 1158 32.41 -31.10 0.33
N SER A 1159 32.88 -31.41 -0.88
CA SER A 1159 34.03 -32.29 -1.05
C SER A 1159 35.33 -31.63 -0.57
N ALA A 1160 36.32 -32.42 -0.16
CA ALA A 1160 37.68 -31.91 0.07
C ALA A 1160 38.22 -31.18 -1.17
N GLY A 1161 38.82 -29.99 -0.96
CA GLY A 1161 39.33 -29.15 -2.02
C GLY A 1161 40.43 -29.83 -2.85
N ARG A 1162 40.31 -29.76 -4.18
CA ARG A 1162 41.31 -30.29 -5.13
C ARG A 1162 42.03 -29.16 -5.82
N GLN A 1163 43.35 -29.22 -5.92
CA GLN A 1163 44.13 -28.25 -6.66
C GLN A 1163 43.97 -28.44 -8.17
N ILE A 1164 43.55 -27.39 -8.86
CA ILE A 1164 43.42 -27.34 -10.32
C ILE A 1164 44.58 -26.54 -10.88
N LYS A 1165 45.30 -27.12 -11.86
CA LYS A 1165 46.45 -26.49 -12.50
C LYS A 1165 45.96 -25.48 -13.54
N GLY A 1166 46.35 -24.22 -13.36
CA GLY A 1166 46.16 -23.14 -14.32
C GLY A 1166 47.42 -22.28 -14.40
N LYS A 1167 47.27 -21.00 -14.80
CA LYS A 1167 48.38 -20.04 -14.74
C LYS A 1167 48.77 -19.81 -13.25
N PRO A 1168 50.04 -19.95 -12.85
CA PRO A 1168 50.44 -19.74 -11.47
C PRO A 1168 50.07 -18.34 -10.97
N PHE A 1169 49.40 -18.25 -9.81
CA PHE A 1169 48.91 -16.96 -9.27
C PHE A 1169 48.97 -16.90 -7.73
N SER A 1170 48.01 -17.50 -7.03
CA SER A 1170 47.95 -17.52 -5.56
C SER A 1170 47.28 -18.79 -5.06
N ASN A 1171 47.77 -19.36 -3.96
CA ASN A 1171 47.15 -20.52 -3.30
C ASN A 1171 45.86 -20.16 -2.55
N GLU A 1172 45.51 -18.88 -2.48
CA GLU A 1172 44.32 -18.35 -1.78
C GLU A 1172 43.05 -18.42 -2.64
N VAL A 1173 43.16 -18.72 -3.94
CA VAL A 1173 41.99 -18.80 -4.83
C VAL A 1173 41.23 -20.09 -4.56
N LYS A 1174 39.97 -19.94 -4.16
CA LYS A 1174 39.04 -21.04 -3.87
C LYS A 1174 37.75 -20.86 -4.66
N ILE A 1175 37.29 -21.92 -5.31
CA ILE A 1175 36.07 -21.94 -6.13
C ILE A 1175 35.25 -23.16 -5.72
N MET A 1176 33.95 -23.00 -5.57
CA MET A 1176 32.99 -24.09 -5.42
C MET A 1176 32.26 -24.31 -6.74
N GLY A 1177 32.18 -25.56 -7.19
CA GLY A 1177 31.41 -25.95 -8.37
C GLY A 1177 30.17 -26.75 -7.98
N TYR A 1178 29.03 -26.45 -8.58
CA TYR A 1178 27.76 -27.14 -8.40
C TYR A 1178 26.97 -27.20 -9.72
N LYS A 1179 25.78 -27.83 -9.71
CA LYS A 1179 24.94 -27.95 -10.90
C LYS A 1179 23.53 -27.44 -10.66
N ILE A 1180 22.97 -26.75 -11.65
CA ILE A 1180 21.56 -26.40 -11.76
C ILE A 1180 21.07 -26.96 -13.10
N ASP A 1181 20.03 -27.80 -13.10
CA ASP A 1181 19.47 -28.40 -14.32
C ASP A 1181 20.51 -29.01 -15.28
N ASN A 1182 21.50 -29.73 -14.71
CA ASN A 1182 22.69 -30.29 -15.38
C ASN A 1182 23.72 -29.30 -15.93
N ASN A 1183 23.51 -27.99 -15.86
CA ASN A 1183 24.51 -26.98 -16.18
C ASN A 1183 25.46 -26.75 -15.00
N ALA A 1184 26.75 -26.61 -15.28
CA ALA A 1184 27.76 -26.34 -14.25
C ALA A 1184 27.75 -24.85 -13.89
N GLU A 1185 27.76 -24.58 -12.59
CA GLU A 1185 27.76 -23.25 -12.00
C GLU A 1185 28.87 -23.17 -10.95
N TYR A 1186 29.36 -21.95 -10.69
CA TYR A 1186 30.52 -21.75 -9.82
C TYR A 1186 30.29 -20.61 -8.82
N THR A 1187 30.81 -20.78 -7.61
CA THR A 1187 30.91 -19.72 -6.60
C THR A 1187 32.38 -19.49 -6.30
N VAL A 1188 32.89 -18.29 -6.58
CA VAL A 1188 34.24 -17.89 -6.15
C VAL A 1188 34.21 -17.43 -4.71
N LEU A 1189 35.17 -17.89 -3.90
CA LEU A 1189 35.32 -17.54 -2.50
C LEU A 1189 36.47 -16.56 -2.33
N LEU A 1190 36.11 -15.32 -2.03
CA LEU A 1190 37.03 -14.20 -1.98
C LEU A 1190 37.49 -13.98 -0.53
N PRO A 1191 38.76 -14.23 -0.21
CA PRO A 1191 39.25 -14.18 1.17
C PRO A 1191 39.12 -12.77 1.73
N LEU A 1192 38.53 -12.67 2.93
CA LEU A 1192 38.39 -11.39 3.61
C LEU A 1192 39.60 -11.05 4.48
N SER A 1193 40.48 -11.99 4.81
CA SER A 1193 41.62 -11.79 5.72
C SER A 1193 42.71 -10.90 5.10
#